data_AF-A0A651HEG9-F1
#
_entry.id   AF-A0A651HEG9-F1
#
_cell.length_a   1.000
_cell.length_b   1.000
_cell.length_c   1.000
_cell.angle_alpha   90.00
_cell.angle_beta   90.00
_cell.angle_gamma   90.00
#
_symmetry.space_group_name_H-M   'P 1'
#
loop_
_entity.id
_entity.type
_entity.pdbx_description
1 polymer ?
#
loop_
_entity_poly.entity_id
_entity_poly.type
_entity_poly.pdbx_seq_one_letter_code
_entity_poly.pdbx_strand_id
1 'polypeptide(L)'
;MPTALTKAAALIACMAAFSGGTIQAADTIINWDLAGVPNSPVPTVLPATLAEGLESDGLLRGPGVGAANLTNGYSANTFTPGSDNPSRATAIAKGEYIGFAFRVRGGFVASLDAVQFSLRRSAVNAPLFYELQYSLDNFATPGVKVADFTYRGRSSGTNTETSTEPSEYMRFGAPDSYTDESFELPPDLAGQSGGVNDAGNPIPVIDLSSIAELQHIPGGTTVTFALFAWGNASTTTGNTVAFGRINGPVVTGSVIDDPDLGDDIILEVRSEFPSTDPAPGINTFPMGTLVEASASPVVEGSMRRLPVGWTGSGSVQDGAGDSLSFLLNEASLLEWQWAAENLLTVGATGGGGVRVRTTERFPLLGFDFNGWVFLPEEELGPGQQSNINGVPSSLMAEGIDPTTIVRGPGLTPRHLGAGGISSENWNGTPSLDDAIAGGKYLEFSLVPTEEGPFEINSMYLPYRYTQTGPHSLALLYSFDDFATWTVVEALRIQDQASGTQLGNHLFTMPPDPALRELSQPVTFRIYGWGGTGTGVGTFTPTNENGPGIADLVVFGGASQTVTVTGTSELWRNAEALLEVEAFPAPGHIFVGWSGPVFSNQPKLAGLSMASPLTLGAVFDTSSEDDGIPDSWRQLFFGPEIVAADVDHDGDGFTVREEYLRGSNPTVPEPLLATDGLTFSSWENVQRDPQVPGRFLIRDFGGGFRGAWENSNDNRSALTPFRPDGGPVAAVDHTSYDGPRMIIRPEVWEESWSNGTVSTVFSVGDDDGVSLYFRYVDELNWYRVTICGEDGAPSRPRLGVSVEKRVEGEYAQLAFDNFMATDPADLGFFKRVRISVEQDGGSFLVRVTGWDEFITPPDFNPDFETVFFITDDSHPEGRAGIGAWAMGGHTFEEPEWNPVDSGVLFESFEITAGPAVVFTEDWSGLLLANVLPAGWTNAFADEASLEGVWLTTAHGTVLQASGAGGGTSGTSGNPRADADGPLLVRSLPALASYILELGFHPFDAGAIGFVFDYQDEDNYGRVLFARTFGPAGGSIPTGVAISRKTDGQWTDLVVGDPTFAPTLGQPFQVSFSRSGARYVMNARAVDDPDTVHRWEWEDPSAASAGHRFGFTSWQAGNAHFLYADVYGIEAAPEDGLEVVAIQKVGDMILLTVRNPSGEPYNVQRTLDVSAGPWATVDTNQTGMTWTGAIPAGAGRVFWRLTR
;
A
#
# COMPACT_ATOMS: atom_id res chain seq x y z
N MET A 1 -41.34 -18.51 26.81
CA MET A 1 -41.59 -17.80 28.07
C MET A 1 -41.22 -16.34 27.84
N PRO A 2 -42.15 -15.38 28.01
CA PRO A 2 -41.89 -13.97 27.79
C PRO A 2 -41.42 -13.29 29.08
N THR A 3 -40.45 -12.39 29.02
CA THR A 3 -40.27 -11.25 29.97
C THR A 3 -39.17 -10.31 29.45
N ALA A 4 -39.39 -9.77 28.24
CA ALA A 4 -38.75 -8.55 27.77
C ALA A 4 -39.71 -7.38 28.05
N LEU A 5 -39.84 -6.97 29.32
CA LEU A 5 -40.65 -5.81 29.73
C LEU A 5 -40.40 -5.47 31.21
N THR A 6 -39.18 -5.07 31.59
CA THR A 6 -38.92 -4.42 32.90
C THR A 6 -37.58 -3.68 33.03
N LYS A 7 -36.95 -3.24 31.93
CA LYS A 7 -35.72 -2.41 31.98
C LYS A 7 -35.87 -1.01 31.38
N ALA A 8 -37.09 -0.57 31.06
CA ALA A 8 -37.39 0.80 30.62
C ALA A 8 -37.89 1.72 31.75
N ALA A 9 -37.98 1.24 33.00
CA ALA A 9 -38.54 2.00 34.12
C ALA A 9 -37.50 2.47 35.16
N ALA A 10 -36.23 2.04 35.06
CA ALA A 10 -35.17 2.46 35.99
C ALA A 10 -34.36 3.68 35.49
N LEU A 11 -34.40 3.98 34.18
CA LEU A 11 -33.72 5.14 33.60
C LEU A 11 -34.52 6.45 33.73
N ILE A 12 -35.78 6.39 34.20
CA ILE A 12 -36.66 7.56 34.37
C ILE A 12 -36.77 7.98 35.85
N ALA A 13 -36.25 7.21 36.80
CA ALA A 13 -36.39 7.46 38.23
C ALA A 13 -35.25 8.27 38.88
N CYS A 14 -34.10 8.46 38.20
CA CYS A 14 -33.01 9.32 38.71
C CYS A 14 -33.03 10.75 38.14
N MET A 15 -33.91 11.08 37.19
CA MET A 15 -34.13 12.46 36.71
C MET A 15 -35.33 13.16 37.38
N ALA A 16 -35.96 12.56 38.38
CA ALA A 16 -37.21 13.05 38.98
C ALA A 16 -37.11 13.38 40.48
N ALA A 17 -35.93 13.83 40.95
CA ALA A 17 -35.74 14.35 42.31
C ALA A 17 -35.08 15.73 42.34
N PHE A 18 -35.43 16.61 41.39
CA PHE A 18 -35.26 18.07 41.52
C PHE A 18 -36.49 18.77 40.93
N SER A 19 -37.68 18.47 41.46
CA SER A 19 -38.90 19.24 41.16
C SER A 19 -39.23 20.14 42.35
N GLY A 20 -38.68 21.35 42.34
CA GLY A 20 -38.97 22.40 43.31
C GLY A 20 -38.69 23.83 42.83
N GLY A 21 -37.93 24.01 41.75
CA GLY A 21 -37.73 25.32 41.12
C GLY A 21 -38.31 25.33 39.71
N THR A 22 -39.19 26.28 39.42
CA THR A 22 -39.56 26.64 38.04
C THR A 22 -38.29 26.99 37.25
N ILE A 23 -37.98 26.24 36.19
CA ILE A 23 -36.93 26.60 35.24
C ILE A 23 -37.42 27.82 34.45
N GLN A 24 -36.86 28.98 34.79
CA GLN A 24 -36.96 30.22 34.02
C GLN A 24 -35.62 30.39 33.26
N ALA A 25 -35.68 30.74 31.98
CA ALA A 25 -34.50 30.96 31.15
C ALA A 25 -33.65 32.16 31.64
N ALA A 26 -32.32 32.01 31.56
CA ALA A 26 -31.26 33.02 31.66
C ALA A 26 -31.49 34.16 32.68
N ASP A 27 -31.36 33.85 33.97
CA ASP A 27 -31.21 34.91 34.97
C ASP A 27 -29.80 35.52 34.89
N THR A 28 -29.74 36.84 35.05
CA THR A 28 -28.49 37.57 35.21
C THR A 28 -27.89 37.23 36.57
N ILE A 29 -26.80 36.46 36.58
CA ILE A 29 -26.11 36.07 37.81
C ILE A 29 -25.07 37.10 38.24
N ILE A 30 -24.52 37.88 37.31
CA ILE A 30 -23.66 39.04 37.59
C ILE A 30 -23.92 40.14 36.56
N ASN A 31 -24.06 41.40 37.00
CA ASN A 31 -24.17 42.56 36.11
C ASN A 31 -23.51 43.80 36.71
N TRP A 32 -22.82 44.57 35.88
CA TRP A 32 -22.20 45.84 36.23
C TRP A 32 -22.97 47.02 35.62
N ASP A 33 -23.41 47.97 36.46
CA ASP A 33 -23.96 49.26 36.03
C ASP A 33 -22.88 50.33 36.10
N LEU A 34 -22.60 50.98 34.98
CA LEU A 34 -21.57 52.01 34.85
C LEU A 34 -22.18 53.43 34.85
N ALA A 35 -23.51 53.57 34.96
CA ALA A 35 -24.15 54.87 35.09
C ALA A 35 -23.68 55.60 36.37
N GLY A 36 -23.21 56.83 36.21
CA GLY A 36 -22.71 57.66 37.32
C GLY A 36 -21.23 57.45 37.65
N VAL A 37 -20.51 56.56 36.97
CA VAL A 37 -19.04 56.49 37.06
C VAL A 37 -18.43 57.85 36.66
N PRO A 38 -17.60 58.49 37.53
CA PRO A 38 -17.11 59.84 37.29
C PRO A 38 -16.08 59.89 36.15
N ASN A 39 -15.86 61.09 35.59
CA ASN A 39 -14.85 61.31 34.55
C ASN A 39 -13.40 61.37 35.11
N SER A 40 -13.00 60.34 35.83
CA SER A 40 -11.67 60.17 36.44
C SER A 40 -11.31 58.67 36.48
N PRO A 41 -10.03 58.28 36.58
CA PRO A 41 -9.67 56.87 36.62
C PRO A 41 -10.27 56.23 37.88
N VAL A 42 -11.06 55.18 37.70
CA VAL A 42 -11.59 54.35 38.79
C VAL A 42 -10.83 53.03 38.88
N PRO A 43 -10.41 52.59 40.08
CA PRO A 43 -9.59 51.40 40.26
C PRO A 43 -10.36 50.10 39.94
N THR A 44 -11.65 50.04 40.32
CA THR A 44 -12.59 48.94 40.04
C THR A 44 -14.01 49.49 40.09
N VAL A 45 -14.96 48.76 39.52
CA VAL A 45 -16.41 48.95 39.71
C VAL A 45 -16.99 47.62 40.17
N LEU A 46 -17.68 47.61 41.31
CA LEU A 46 -18.36 46.41 41.82
C LEU A 46 -19.63 46.12 41.03
N PRO A 47 -20.07 44.86 40.94
CA PRO A 47 -21.30 44.52 40.24
C PRO A 47 -22.51 45.15 40.93
N ALA A 48 -23.45 45.66 40.12
CA ALA A 48 -24.74 46.16 40.56
C ALA A 48 -25.72 45.02 40.90
N THR A 49 -25.53 43.85 40.30
CA THR A 49 -26.26 42.62 40.61
C THR A 49 -25.27 41.47 40.74
N LEU A 50 -25.39 40.70 41.81
CA LEU A 50 -24.56 39.53 42.10
C LEU A 50 -25.45 38.46 42.75
N ALA A 51 -25.50 37.27 42.16
CA ALA A 51 -26.28 36.15 42.65
C ALA A 51 -25.80 35.69 44.04
N GLU A 52 -26.74 35.21 44.85
CA GLU A 52 -26.41 34.54 46.11
C GLU A 52 -25.52 33.31 45.82
N GLY A 53 -24.47 33.12 46.62
CA GLY A 53 -23.45 32.09 46.36
C GLY A 53 -22.23 32.57 45.58
N LEU A 54 -22.18 33.82 45.09
CA LEU A 54 -21.01 34.39 44.41
C LEU A 54 -20.33 35.52 45.22
N GLU A 55 -19.03 35.71 44.98
CA GLU A 55 -18.23 36.86 45.44
C GLU A 55 -17.53 37.48 44.22
N SER A 56 -17.37 38.81 44.18
CA SER A 56 -16.64 39.48 43.11
C SER A 56 -15.92 40.72 43.62
N ASP A 57 -14.66 40.88 43.19
CA ASP A 57 -13.84 42.07 43.43
C ASP A 57 -14.10 43.19 42.40
N GLY A 58 -15.06 42.99 41.50
CA GLY A 58 -15.47 43.92 40.47
C GLY A 58 -14.66 43.83 39.17
N LEU A 59 -14.75 44.88 38.36
CA LEU A 59 -13.99 44.98 37.11
C LEU A 59 -12.51 45.20 37.38
N LEU A 60 -11.65 44.49 36.67
CA LEU A 60 -10.21 44.51 36.86
C LEU A 60 -9.46 44.82 35.55
N ARG A 61 -8.20 45.22 35.70
CA ARG A 61 -7.27 45.49 34.61
C ARG A 61 -6.04 44.62 34.83
N GLY A 62 -5.53 44.02 33.76
CA GLY A 62 -4.27 43.30 33.79
C GLY A 62 -3.09 44.23 34.05
N PRO A 63 -1.94 43.68 34.47
CA PRO A 63 -0.75 44.46 34.84
C PRO A 63 -0.16 45.28 33.68
N GLY A 64 -0.48 44.94 32.43
CA GLY A 64 0.03 45.61 31.24
C GLY A 64 -0.69 46.90 30.84
N VAL A 65 -1.83 47.24 31.45
CA VAL A 65 -2.67 48.38 31.04
C VAL A 65 -2.96 49.36 32.17
N GLY A 66 -3.10 50.64 31.82
CA GLY A 66 -3.37 51.72 32.78
C GLY A 66 -4.85 52.10 32.84
N ALA A 67 -5.28 52.74 33.94
CA ALA A 67 -6.65 53.27 34.07
C ALA A 67 -6.80 54.60 33.33
N ALA A 68 -7.92 54.81 32.64
CA ALA A 68 -8.23 56.01 31.88
C ALA A 68 -9.56 56.67 32.30
N ASN A 69 -9.68 57.98 32.08
CA ASN A 69 -10.86 58.76 32.44
C ASN A 69 -11.98 58.52 31.41
N LEU A 70 -13.17 58.16 31.88
CA LEU A 70 -14.37 58.16 31.04
C LEU A 70 -15.64 58.28 31.88
N THR A 71 -16.44 59.32 31.66
CA THR A 71 -17.79 59.42 32.25
C THR A 71 -18.63 58.20 31.85
N ASN A 72 -19.27 57.59 32.84
CA ASN A 72 -20.12 56.42 32.70
C ASN A 72 -19.44 55.17 32.09
N GLY A 73 -18.12 54.98 32.21
CA GLY A 73 -17.44 53.83 31.60
C GLY A 73 -16.19 53.36 32.34
N TYR A 74 -15.87 52.06 32.25
CA TYR A 74 -14.66 51.48 32.82
C TYR A 74 -13.56 51.42 31.75
N SER A 75 -12.71 52.46 31.70
CA SER A 75 -11.78 52.70 30.59
C SER A 75 -10.33 52.38 30.94
N ALA A 76 -9.59 51.78 30.01
CA ALA A 76 -8.17 51.48 30.11
C ALA A 76 -7.38 52.10 28.95
N ASN A 77 -6.09 52.33 29.15
CA ASN A 77 -5.14 52.80 28.14
C ASN A 77 -3.86 51.94 28.18
N THR A 78 -2.85 52.32 27.38
CA THR A 78 -1.53 51.66 27.41
C THR A 78 -1.57 50.23 26.86
N PHE A 79 -2.53 49.93 25.97
CA PHE A 79 -2.49 48.72 25.15
C PHE A 79 -1.39 48.89 24.10
N THR A 80 -0.26 48.20 24.33
CA THR A 80 0.97 48.16 23.52
C THR A 80 1.49 49.51 22.97
N PRO A 81 1.87 50.52 23.79
CA PRO A 81 2.27 51.84 23.30
C PRO A 81 3.68 51.90 22.68
N GLY A 82 3.82 52.47 21.48
CA GLY A 82 5.11 52.64 20.79
C GLY A 82 5.45 51.52 19.79
N SER A 83 6.70 51.44 19.31
CA SER A 83 7.19 50.49 18.28
C SER A 83 7.25 49.01 18.71
N ASP A 84 6.43 48.61 19.68
CA ASP A 84 6.35 47.26 20.20
C ASP A 84 5.47 46.41 19.26
N ASN A 85 5.92 45.20 18.92
CA ASN A 85 5.20 44.25 18.05
C ASN A 85 3.77 43.98 18.61
N PRO A 86 2.70 44.56 18.03
CA PRO A 86 1.37 44.55 18.63
C PRO A 86 0.65 43.25 18.27
N SER A 87 1.16 42.14 18.79
CA SER A 87 0.70 40.76 18.54
C SER A 87 -0.10 40.19 19.71
N ARG A 88 -0.88 39.15 19.44
CA ARG A 88 -1.59 38.36 20.45
C ARG A 88 -0.64 37.86 21.55
N ALA A 89 0.51 37.32 21.16
CA ALA A 89 1.53 36.83 22.09
C ALA A 89 2.06 37.93 23.01
N THR A 90 2.29 39.14 22.49
CA THR A 90 2.73 40.30 23.28
C THR A 90 1.67 40.71 24.31
N ALA A 91 0.40 40.76 23.92
CA ALA A 91 -0.70 41.14 24.80
C ALA A 91 -0.89 40.14 25.95
N ILE A 92 -0.78 38.83 25.66
CA ILE A 92 -0.83 37.77 26.68
C ILE A 92 0.39 37.87 27.61
N ALA A 93 1.61 37.95 27.06
CA ALA A 93 2.84 37.97 27.85
C ALA A 93 2.95 39.19 28.80
N LYS A 94 2.41 40.34 28.38
CA LYS A 94 2.40 41.57 29.20
C LYS A 94 1.17 41.69 30.10
N GLY A 95 0.18 40.81 29.97
CA GLY A 95 -1.09 40.91 30.69
C GLY A 95 -1.88 42.15 30.31
N GLU A 96 -1.95 42.48 29.01
CA GLU A 96 -2.66 43.65 28.48
C GLU A 96 -4.16 43.34 28.25
N TYR A 97 -4.91 43.25 29.35
CA TYR A 97 -6.34 42.93 29.30
C TYR A 97 -7.19 43.78 30.25
N ILE A 98 -8.50 43.82 29.96
CA ILE A 98 -9.54 44.33 30.85
C ILE A 98 -10.54 43.20 31.09
N GLY A 99 -11.09 43.07 32.29
CA GLY A 99 -11.86 41.87 32.63
C GLY A 99 -12.62 41.96 33.93
N PHE A 100 -13.07 40.80 34.40
CA PHE A 100 -13.70 40.63 35.71
C PHE A 100 -13.34 39.26 36.28
N ALA A 101 -13.44 39.15 37.60
CA ALA A 101 -13.33 37.89 38.30
C ALA A 101 -14.48 37.75 39.29
N PHE A 102 -14.90 36.50 39.50
CA PHE A 102 -15.81 36.13 40.56
C PHE A 102 -15.44 34.77 41.13
N ARG A 103 -15.86 34.52 42.36
CA ARG A 103 -15.62 33.28 43.08
C ARG A 103 -16.95 32.64 43.47
N VAL A 104 -17.06 31.33 43.25
CA VAL A 104 -18.19 30.54 43.77
C VAL A 104 -17.92 30.27 45.26
N ARG A 105 -18.85 30.60 46.14
CA ARG A 105 -18.71 30.34 47.58
C ARG A 105 -18.83 28.84 47.87
N GLY A 106 -18.20 28.38 48.95
CA GLY A 106 -18.41 27.01 49.42
C GLY A 106 -19.88 26.73 49.72
N GLY A 107 -20.36 25.54 49.33
CA GLY A 107 -21.78 25.14 49.40
C GLY A 107 -22.64 25.53 48.20
N PHE A 108 -22.03 26.11 47.14
CA PHE A 108 -22.72 26.48 45.92
C PHE A 108 -22.03 25.90 44.69
N VAL A 109 -22.81 25.67 43.63
CA VAL A 109 -22.33 25.28 42.30
C VAL A 109 -22.84 26.30 41.29
N ALA A 110 -21.96 26.76 40.40
CA ALA A 110 -22.33 27.71 39.35
C ALA A 110 -22.18 27.09 37.95
N SER A 111 -23.10 27.39 37.05
CA SER A 111 -23.01 27.06 35.62
C SER A 111 -23.20 28.33 34.81
N LEU A 112 -22.33 28.58 33.83
CA LEU A 112 -22.36 29.81 33.04
C LEU A 112 -22.98 29.56 31.66
N ASP A 113 -23.98 30.34 31.30
CA ASP A 113 -24.65 30.23 30.01
C ASP A 113 -24.04 31.18 28.97
N ALA A 114 -23.80 32.44 29.35
CA ALA A 114 -23.26 33.42 28.41
C ALA A 114 -22.62 34.64 29.09
N VAL A 115 -21.79 35.33 28.32
CA VAL A 115 -21.22 36.65 28.67
C VAL A 115 -21.62 37.69 27.61
N GLN A 116 -22.06 38.86 28.08
CA GLN A 116 -22.49 39.99 27.25
C GLN A 116 -21.82 41.26 27.73
N PHE A 117 -21.34 42.10 26.81
CA PHE A 117 -20.76 43.40 27.15
C PHE A 117 -20.74 44.35 25.95
N SER A 118 -20.52 45.63 26.22
CA SER A 118 -20.28 46.65 25.18
C SER A 118 -18.82 47.11 25.20
N LEU A 119 -18.27 47.51 24.05
CA LEU A 119 -16.95 48.13 23.94
C LEU A 119 -17.00 49.53 23.34
N ARG A 120 -16.10 50.40 23.79
CA ARG A 120 -15.84 51.69 23.16
C ARG A 120 -14.35 51.92 22.98
N ARG A 121 -13.92 52.27 21.77
CA ARG A 121 -12.54 52.69 21.48
C ARG A 121 -12.48 54.20 21.18
N SER A 122 -11.45 54.90 21.65
CA SER A 122 -11.39 56.37 21.54
C SER A 122 -10.86 56.91 20.20
N ALA A 123 -10.17 56.09 19.39
CA ALA A 123 -9.61 56.49 18.10
C ALA A 123 -9.35 55.28 17.18
N VAL A 124 -9.03 55.55 15.91
CA VAL A 124 -8.51 54.59 14.92
C VAL A 124 -7.24 53.90 15.42
N ASN A 125 -6.37 54.67 16.09
CA ASN A 125 -5.10 54.18 16.62
C ASN A 125 -5.25 53.42 17.96
N ALA A 126 -6.44 52.95 18.31
CA ALA A 126 -6.65 52.07 19.46
C ALA A 126 -6.56 50.58 19.01
N PRO A 127 -6.45 49.61 19.94
CA PRO A 127 -6.46 48.18 19.59
C PRO A 127 -7.65 47.78 18.71
N LEU A 128 -7.38 46.85 17.79
CA LEU A 128 -8.32 46.38 16.77
C LEU A 128 -8.78 44.95 17.02
N PHE A 129 -7.90 44.09 17.54
CA PHE A 129 -8.18 42.69 17.80
C PHE A 129 -8.37 42.46 19.28
N TYR A 130 -9.32 41.57 19.60
CA TYR A 130 -9.73 41.26 20.94
C TYR A 130 -9.90 39.76 21.09
N GLU A 131 -9.45 39.22 22.22
CA GLU A 131 -9.64 37.83 22.58
C GLU A 131 -10.09 37.73 24.03
N LEU A 132 -11.25 37.12 24.25
CA LEU A 132 -11.75 36.78 25.57
C LEU A 132 -11.24 35.39 25.93
N GLN A 133 -10.50 35.32 27.04
CA GLN A 133 -10.10 34.07 27.67
C GLN A 133 -10.73 33.96 29.06
N TYR A 134 -10.89 32.72 29.53
CA TYR A 134 -11.15 32.44 30.94
C TYR A 134 -10.01 31.63 31.56
N SER A 135 -9.94 31.67 32.88
CA SER A 135 -9.08 30.81 33.69
C SER A 135 -9.75 30.52 35.03
N LEU A 136 -9.52 29.31 35.54
CA LEU A 136 -9.96 28.84 36.86
C LEU A 136 -8.89 28.97 37.95
N ASP A 137 -7.68 29.39 37.57
CA ASP A 137 -6.49 29.49 38.42
C ASP A 137 -5.87 30.91 38.42
N ASN A 138 -6.66 31.90 37.98
CA ASN A 138 -6.24 33.30 37.87
C ASN A 138 -5.01 33.49 36.96
N PHE A 139 -5.00 32.76 35.84
CA PHE A 139 -3.97 32.72 34.79
C PHE A 139 -2.59 32.27 35.29
N ALA A 140 -2.56 31.36 36.28
CA ALA A 140 -1.32 30.67 36.65
C ALA A 140 -0.88 29.69 35.54
N THR A 141 -1.85 29.10 34.84
CA THR A 141 -1.70 28.41 33.55
C THR A 141 -2.23 29.28 32.39
N PRO A 142 -1.84 28.97 31.14
CA PRO A 142 -2.39 29.66 29.97
C PRO A 142 -3.92 29.59 29.95
N GLY A 143 -4.59 30.74 29.82
CA GLY A 143 -6.04 30.79 29.78
C GLY A 143 -6.64 30.14 28.54
N VAL A 144 -7.88 29.69 28.67
CA VAL A 144 -8.63 29.05 27.58
C VAL A 144 -9.42 30.11 26.81
N LYS A 145 -9.23 30.14 25.49
CA LYS A 145 -9.93 31.07 24.60
C LYS A 145 -11.41 30.69 24.46
N VAL A 146 -12.31 31.66 24.73
CA VAL A 146 -13.76 31.49 24.54
C VAL A 146 -14.29 32.24 23.32
N ALA A 147 -13.67 33.36 22.94
CA ALA A 147 -14.07 34.12 21.75
C ALA A 147 -12.95 35.05 21.29
N ASP A 148 -12.91 35.33 19.99
CA ASP A 148 -12.03 36.35 19.41
C ASP A 148 -12.72 37.12 18.28
N PHE A 149 -12.47 38.43 18.23
CA PHE A 149 -13.13 39.33 17.28
C PHE A 149 -12.30 40.58 16.99
N THR A 150 -12.59 41.20 15.85
CA THR A 150 -12.03 42.47 15.39
C THR A 150 -13.05 43.59 15.58
N TYR A 151 -12.68 44.68 16.25
CA TYR A 151 -13.53 45.86 16.49
C TYR A 151 -13.07 47.10 15.71
N ARG A 152 -13.90 47.54 14.75
CA ARG A 152 -13.59 48.65 13.82
C ARG A 152 -14.18 50.01 14.23
N GLY A 153 -14.89 50.09 15.36
CA GLY A 153 -15.56 51.33 15.77
C GLY A 153 -16.71 51.76 14.84
N ARG A 154 -17.25 52.97 15.05
CA ARG A 154 -18.31 53.59 14.23
C ARG A 154 -17.90 55.03 13.87
N SER A 155 -18.28 55.55 12.70
CA SER A 155 -18.03 56.93 12.26
C SER A 155 -18.78 57.97 13.13
N SER A 156 -18.13 59.09 13.49
CA SER A 156 -18.80 60.24 14.14
C SER A 156 -19.64 61.03 13.13
N GLY A 157 -20.95 61.08 13.35
CA GLY A 157 -21.85 62.01 12.65
C GLY A 157 -23.28 61.50 12.68
N THR A 158 -24.13 62.12 13.50
CA THR A 158 -25.60 61.93 13.63
C THR A 158 -26.17 60.66 12.99
N ASN A 159 -25.83 59.49 13.52
CA ASN A 159 -26.70 58.33 13.40
C ASN A 159 -27.60 58.37 14.63
N THR A 160 -28.89 58.55 14.40
CA THR A 160 -29.94 58.34 15.41
C THR A 160 -29.71 56.98 16.09
N GLU A 161 -29.92 56.94 17.41
CA GLU A 161 -29.60 55.87 18.36
C GLU A 161 -30.28 54.49 18.11
N THR A 162 -30.25 53.93 16.90
CA THR A 162 -31.12 52.78 16.58
C THR A 162 -30.46 51.57 15.92
N SER A 163 -29.14 51.50 15.79
CA SER A 163 -28.48 50.23 15.41
C SER A 163 -27.91 49.54 16.65
N THR A 164 -28.58 48.46 17.05
CA THR A 164 -28.27 47.52 18.14
C THR A 164 -27.52 46.28 17.67
N GLU A 165 -27.28 46.13 16.36
CA GLU A 165 -26.69 44.93 15.77
C GLU A 165 -25.15 45.02 15.76
N PRO A 166 -24.43 44.11 16.41
CA PRO A 166 -22.96 44.17 16.47
C PRO A 166 -22.24 43.92 15.14
N SER A 167 -22.90 43.26 14.18
CA SER A 167 -22.33 42.85 12.88
C SER A 167 -21.89 44.02 12.00
N GLU A 168 -22.37 45.25 12.28
CA GLU A 168 -22.04 46.44 11.49
C GLU A 168 -20.63 47.00 11.76
N TYR A 169 -20.01 46.62 12.89
CA TYR A 169 -18.72 47.17 13.33
C TYR A 169 -17.79 46.11 13.95
N MET A 170 -18.20 44.84 13.97
CA MET A 170 -17.44 43.69 14.45
C MET A 170 -17.31 42.60 13.38
N ARG A 171 -16.20 41.86 13.42
CA ARG A 171 -16.02 40.60 12.69
C ARG A 171 -15.39 39.55 13.62
N PHE A 172 -15.99 38.36 13.74
CA PHE A 172 -15.39 37.24 14.48
C PHE A 172 -14.27 36.57 13.69
N GLY A 173 -13.27 36.03 14.39
CA GLY A 173 -12.07 35.44 13.79
C GLY A 173 -10.95 36.46 13.65
N ALA A 174 -10.35 36.87 14.76
CA ALA A 174 -9.16 37.71 14.81
C ALA A 174 -7.91 36.90 14.40
N PRO A 175 -7.04 37.42 13.53
CA PRO A 175 -5.78 36.78 13.19
C PRO A 175 -4.79 36.82 14.36
N ASP A 176 -3.98 35.77 14.50
CA ASP A 176 -2.97 35.64 15.57
C ASP A 176 -1.79 36.63 15.40
N SER A 177 -1.57 37.16 14.19
CA SER A 177 -0.51 38.12 13.88
C SER A 177 -1.04 39.33 13.10
N TYR A 178 -0.47 40.52 13.37
CA TYR A 178 -0.88 41.78 12.76
C TYR A 178 -0.30 42.00 11.34
N THR A 179 0.58 41.12 10.86
CA THR A 179 1.37 41.32 9.64
C THR A 179 0.77 40.72 8.37
N ASP A 180 -0.44 40.16 8.45
CA ASP A 180 -1.16 39.64 7.29
C ASP A 180 -1.70 40.79 6.42
N GLU A 181 -0.91 41.24 5.44
CA GLU A 181 -1.33 42.25 4.46
C GLU A 181 -2.29 41.69 3.38
N SER A 182 -2.61 40.39 3.40
CA SER A 182 -3.42 39.73 2.35
C SER A 182 -4.93 39.74 2.60
N PHE A 183 -5.36 40.28 3.74
CA PHE A 183 -6.76 40.43 4.06
C PHE A 183 -7.21 41.88 3.82
N GLU A 184 -7.95 42.14 2.72
CA GLU A 184 -8.58 43.45 2.51
C GLU A 184 -9.63 43.71 3.60
N LEU A 185 -9.17 44.26 4.73
CA LEU A 185 -10.01 44.73 5.82
C LEU A 185 -10.80 45.96 5.28
N PRO A 186 -12.15 46.00 5.32
CA PRO A 186 -12.90 47.22 4.99
C PRO A 186 -12.41 48.47 5.77
N PRO A 187 -12.55 49.70 5.26
CA PRO A 187 -11.90 50.87 5.85
C PRO A 187 -12.30 51.09 7.31
N ASP A 188 -11.30 51.22 8.19
CA ASP A 188 -11.50 51.61 9.59
C ASP A 188 -12.09 53.03 9.66
N LEU A 189 -13.15 53.24 10.45
CA LEU A 189 -13.87 54.52 10.50
C LEU A 189 -13.56 55.29 11.79
N ALA A 190 -13.21 56.56 11.66
CA ALA A 190 -12.74 57.37 12.79
C ALA A 190 -13.83 57.78 13.80
N GLY A 191 -13.58 57.47 15.08
CA GLY A 191 -14.03 58.17 16.29
C GLY A 191 -15.54 58.17 16.62
N GLN A 192 -15.92 57.69 17.81
CA GLN A 192 -17.28 57.89 18.36
C GLN A 192 -17.34 59.11 19.28
N SER A 193 -18.37 59.96 19.13
CA SER A 193 -18.52 61.20 19.91
C SER A 193 -18.54 60.91 21.42
N GLY A 194 -17.78 61.68 22.21
CA GLY A 194 -17.71 61.54 23.67
C GLY A 194 -18.96 61.98 24.45
N GLY A 195 -20.14 62.02 23.83
CA GLY A 195 -21.39 62.48 24.45
C GLY A 195 -21.82 61.58 25.61
N VAL A 196 -22.30 62.16 26.71
CA VAL A 196 -22.58 61.46 28.00
C VAL A 196 -23.64 60.34 27.94
N ASN A 197 -24.39 60.22 26.83
CA ASN A 197 -25.49 59.27 26.65
C ASN A 197 -25.16 58.07 25.73
N ASP A 198 -23.95 57.98 25.19
CA ASP A 198 -23.54 56.82 24.38
C ASP A 198 -23.35 55.60 25.29
N ALA A 199 -23.97 54.46 24.98
CA ALA A 199 -23.91 53.21 25.73
C ALA A 199 -22.78 52.27 25.27
N GLY A 200 -21.91 52.75 24.37
CA GLY A 200 -20.89 51.93 23.72
C GLY A 200 -21.52 50.98 22.70
N ASN A 201 -20.66 50.16 22.08
CA ASN A 201 -21.08 49.22 21.05
C ASN A 201 -21.26 47.82 21.65
N PRO A 202 -22.46 47.23 21.64
CA PRO A 202 -22.65 45.85 22.09
C PRO A 202 -21.80 44.87 21.27
N ILE A 203 -21.21 43.88 21.95
CA ILE A 203 -20.60 42.70 21.34
C ILE A 203 -21.67 41.60 21.25
N PRO A 204 -21.65 40.71 20.24
CA PRO A 204 -22.57 39.57 20.23
C PRO A 204 -22.39 38.71 21.47
N VAL A 205 -23.49 38.10 21.90
CA VAL A 205 -23.53 37.22 23.06
C VAL A 205 -22.55 36.07 22.85
N ILE A 206 -21.64 35.89 23.80
CA ILE A 206 -20.68 34.78 23.81
C ILE A 206 -21.31 33.64 24.59
N ASP A 207 -21.61 32.53 23.92
CA ASP A 207 -22.17 31.31 24.51
C ASP A 207 -21.09 30.54 25.27
N LEU A 208 -21.36 30.21 26.54
CA LEU A 208 -20.50 29.44 27.42
C LEU A 208 -21.09 28.07 27.77
N SER A 209 -22.34 27.82 27.39
CA SER A 209 -23.11 26.63 27.82
C SER A 209 -22.51 25.30 27.34
N SER A 210 -21.74 25.33 26.25
CA SER A 210 -21.05 24.17 25.69
C SER A 210 -19.68 23.88 26.30
N ILE A 211 -19.16 24.77 27.15
CA ILE A 211 -17.84 24.64 27.77
C ILE A 211 -17.99 23.88 29.08
N ALA A 212 -17.63 22.60 29.08
CA ALA A 212 -17.84 21.67 30.20
C ALA A 212 -17.25 22.19 31.52
N GLU A 213 -16.05 22.79 31.49
CA GLU A 213 -15.37 23.35 32.67
C GLU A 213 -16.06 24.57 33.27
N LEU A 214 -16.94 25.23 32.51
CA LEU A 214 -17.76 26.35 32.96
C LEU A 214 -19.18 25.93 33.36
N GLN A 215 -19.46 24.62 33.28
CA GLN A 215 -20.66 24.01 33.82
C GLN A 215 -20.31 23.30 35.14
N HIS A 216 -21.16 23.40 36.15
CA HIS A 216 -20.99 22.77 37.46
C HIS A 216 -19.70 23.19 38.21
N ILE A 217 -19.34 24.46 38.12
CA ILE A 217 -18.17 25.06 38.78
C ILE A 217 -18.33 24.91 40.30
N PRO A 218 -17.43 24.19 40.99
CA PRO A 218 -17.59 23.90 42.40
C PRO A 218 -17.26 25.10 43.28
N GLY A 219 -17.87 25.12 44.47
CA GLY A 219 -17.60 26.11 45.51
C GLY A 219 -16.11 26.17 45.87
N GLY A 220 -15.57 27.38 45.98
CA GLY A 220 -14.16 27.66 46.20
C GLY A 220 -13.41 28.14 44.96
N THR A 221 -13.91 27.82 43.76
CA THR A 221 -13.28 28.15 42.47
C THR A 221 -13.41 29.63 42.13
N THR A 222 -12.32 30.25 41.66
CA THR A 222 -12.31 31.61 41.12
C THR A 222 -12.26 31.55 39.60
N VAL A 223 -13.27 32.11 38.95
CA VAL A 223 -13.33 32.24 37.49
C VAL A 223 -12.91 33.65 37.12
N THR A 224 -11.88 33.77 36.29
CA THR A 224 -11.37 35.06 35.80
C THR A 224 -11.55 35.14 34.30
N PHE A 225 -12.23 36.17 33.81
CA PHE A 225 -12.35 36.49 32.39
C PHE A 225 -11.44 37.67 32.04
N ALA A 226 -10.61 37.49 31.01
CA ALA A 226 -9.67 38.50 30.52
C ALA A 226 -9.93 38.77 29.03
N LEU A 227 -10.28 40.01 28.70
CA LEU A 227 -10.35 40.49 27.33
C LEU A 227 -9.02 41.13 26.94
N PHE A 228 -8.15 40.34 26.30
CA PHE A 228 -6.89 40.81 25.73
C PHE A 228 -7.15 41.64 24.48
N ALA A 229 -6.31 42.67 24.23
CA ALA A 229 -6.46 43.53 23.06
C ALA A 229 -5.11 43.94 22.43
N TRP A 230 -5.01 43.88 21.10
CA TRP A 230 -3.79 44.20 20.32
C TRP A 230 -4.12 44.75 18.91
N GLY A 231 -3.10 44.88 18.05
CA GLY A 231 -3.31 45.07 16.60
C GLY A 231 -3.19 46.47 16.04
N ASN A 232 -2.56 47.43 16.73
CA ASN A 232 -2.23 48.72 16.11
C ASN A 232 -0.88 49.24 16.61
N ALA A 233 0.09 49.34 15.71
CA ALA A 233 1.47 49.75 16.03
C ALA A 233 1.63 51.25 16.33
N SER A 234 0.55 52.04 16.20
CA SER A 234 0.52 53.49 16.44
C SER A 234 -0.29 53.88 17.68
N THR A 235 -0.59 52.92 18.57
CA THR A 235 -1.24 53.19 19.86
C THR A 235 -0.37 54.11 20.73
N THR A 236 -1.01 55.10 21.32
CA THR A 236 -0.41 56.03 22.28
C THR A 236 -1.16 55.94 23.61
N THR A 237 -0.58 56.48 24.68
CA THR A 237 -1.20 56.52 26.02
C THR A 237 -2.50 57.33 26.08
N GLY A 238 -2.81 58.13 25.05
CA GLY A 238 -4.09 58.82 24.87
C GLY A 238 -5.18 57.99 24.18
N ASN A 239 -4.85 56.81 23.64
CA ASN A 239 -5.81 55.88 23.07
C ASN A 239 -6.35 54.95 24.16
N THR A 240 -7.68 54.85 24.24
CA THR A 240 -8.37 54.19 25.35
C THR A 240 -9.40 53.20 24.82
N VAL A 241 -9.60 52.12 25.56
CA VAL A 241 -10.66 51.12 25.36
C VAL A 241 -11.48 51.04 26.64
N ALA A 242 -12.80 51.15 26.53
CA ALA A 242 -13.71 50.97 27.63
C ALA A 242 -14.47 49.65 27.53
N PHE A 243 -14.48 48.93 28.64
CA PHE A 243 -15.24 47.70 28.85
C PHE A 243 -16.57 48.08 29.50
N GLY A 244 -17.54 48.39 28.65
CA GLY A 244 -18.85 48.94 29.00
C GLY A 244 -18.93 50.46 29.01
N ARG A 245 -20.14 50.98 28.76
CA ARG A 245 -20.51 52.39 28.92
C ARG A 245 -21.99 52.50 29.24
N ILE A 246 -22.35 53.11 30.38
CA ILE A 246 -23.69 53.02 31.01
C ILE A 246 -24.01 51.57 31.43
N ASN A 247 -24.01 50.63 30.49
CA ASN A 247 -24.10 49.20 30.72
C ASN A 247 -22.68 48.59 30.75
N GLY A 248 -22.34 47.88 31.82
CA GLY A 248 -21.14 47.07 31.94
C GLY A 248 -21.36 45.62 31.47
N PRO A 249 -20.40 44.71 31.75
CA PRO A 249 -20.56 43.30 31.46
C PRO A 249 -21.74 42.67 32.20
N VAL A 250 -22.29 41.61 31.62
CA VAL A 250 -23.37 40.78 32.16
C VAL A 250 -23.00 39.32 31.97
N VAL A 251 -23.14 38.51 33.01
CA VAL A 251 -23.00 37.06 32.97
C VAL A 251 -24.36 36.44 33.29
N THR A 252 -24.84 35.56 32.42
CA THR A 252 -26.05 34.75 32.64
C THR A 252 -25.67 33.32 32.96
N GLY A 253 -26.49 32.65 33.76
CA GLY A 253 -26.23 31.28 34.18
C GLY A 253 -27.15 30.87 35.32
N SER A 254 -26.74 29.82 36.03
CA SER A 254 -27.41 29.36 37.25
C SER A 254 -26.43 29.23 38.41
N VAL A 255 -26.91 29.52 39.62
CA VAL A 255 -26.19 29.23 40.86
C VAL A 255 -27.14 28.43 41.74
N ILE A 256 -26.71 27.23 42.13
CA ILE A 256 -27.50 26.29 42.91
C ILE A 256 -26.86 26.17 44.29
N ASP A 257 -27.69 26.28 45.33
CA ASP A 257 -27.33 25.91 46.71
C ASP A 257 -27.30 24.39 46.79
N ASP A 258 -26.11 23.81 46.92
CA ASP A 258 -25.91 22.37 47.08
C ASP A 258 -25.17 22.10 48.40
N PRO A 259 -25.94 21.99 49.51
CA PRO A 259 -25.37 21.82 50.84
C PRO A 259 -24.74 20.44 51.09
N ASP A 260 -24.82 19.50 50.14
CA ASP A 260 -24.28 18.14 50.26
C ASP A 260 -22.84 17.98 49.68
N LEU A 261 -22.28 18.98 48.99
CA LEU A 261 -20.91 19.00 48.43
C LEU A 261 -19.81 19.40 49.45
N GLY A 262 -19.79 18.76 50.63
CA GLY A 262 -18.72 18.93 51.61
C GLY A 262 -17.46 18.13 51.24
N ASP A 263 -16.30 18.79 51.11
CA ASP A 263 -14.93 18.24 51.00
C ASP A 263 -14.63 17.15 49.93
N ASP A 264 -15.59 16.77 49.08
CA ASP A 264 -15.42 15.79 47.99
C ASP A 264 -14.93 16.46 46.68
N ILE A 265 -14.04 15.76 45.97
CA ILE A 265 -13.37 16.14 44.72
C ILE A 265 -13.76 15.17 43.60
N ILE A 266 -13.94 15.70 42.39
CA ILE A 266 -14.35 14.95 41.20
C ILE A 266 -13.14 14.31 40.48
N LEU A 267 -13.26 13.03 40.13
CA LEU A 267 -12.44 12.35 39.13
C LEU A 267 -13.34 11.93 37.96
N GLU A 268 -13.15 12.52 36.79
CA GLU A 268 -13.76 12.02 35.55
C GLU A 268 -12.88 10.90 34.99
N VAL A 269 -13.44 9.70 34.83
CA VAL A 269 -12.76 8.60 34.14
C VAL A 269 -13.35 8.45 32.75
N ARG A 270 -12.52 8.60 31.71
CA ARG A 270 -12.88 8.33 30.32
C ARG A 270 -12.23 7.03 29.87
N SER A 271 -13.01 6.18 29.23
CA SER A 271 -12.53 4.94 28.63
C SER A 271 -13.52 4.48 27.59
N GLU A 272 -13.03 4.02 26.44
CA GLU A 272 -13.84 3.33 25.44
C GLU A 272 -14.48 2.05 26.01
N PHE A 273 -13.77 1.39 26.93
CA PHE A 273 -14.18 0.12 27.51
C PHE A 273 -14.54 0.23 29.00
N PRO A 274 -15.59 -0.48 29.46
CA PRO A 274 -16.10 -0.36 30.83
C PRO A 274 -15.24 -1.11 31.87
N SER A 275 -14.17 -1.79 31.46
CA SER A 275 -13.31 -2.60 32.31
C SER A 275 -12.26 -1.77 33.08
N THR A 276 -12.69 -0.63 33.62
CA THR A 276 -11.85 0.25 34.43
C THR A 276 -12.39 0.36 35.84
N ASP A 277 -11.50 0.57 36.80
CA ASP A 277 -11.80 0.94 38.17
C ASP A 277 -10.95 2.17 38.52
N PRO A 278 -11.52 3.34 38.86
CA PRO A 278 -12.95 3.63 38.91
C PRO A 278 -13.65 3.49 37.55
N ALA A 279 -14.95 3.19 37.58
CA ALA A 279 -15.75 2.99 36.37
C ALA A 279 -15.80 4.28 35.53
N PRO A 280 -15.97 4.19 34.19
CA PRO A 280 -16.06 5.36 33.35
C PRO A 280 -17.23 6.26 33.75
N GLY A 281 -16.98 7.57 33.80
CA GLY A 281 -17.92 8.59 34.26
C GLY A 281 -17.36 9.46 35.38
N ILE A 282 -18.25 10.26 35.97
CA ILE A 282 -17.93 11.16 37.08
C ILE A 282 -17.94 10.34 38.38
N ASN A 283 -16.79 10.28 39.04
CA ASN A 283 -16.60 9.67 40.34
C ASN A 283 -16.30 10.76 41.38
N THR A 284 -16.85 10.64 42.58
CA THR A 284 -16.62 11.59 43.69
C THR A 284 -15.86 10.92 44.81
N PHE A 285 -14.77 11.54 45.26
CA PHE A 285 -13.94 11.04 46.35
C PHE A 285 -13.64 12.15 47.35
N PRO A 286 -13.51 11.86 48.65
CA PRO A 286 -12.99 12.83 49.60
C PRO A 286 -11.64 13.40 49.17
N MET A 287 -11.40 14.70 49.40
CA MET A 287 -10.10 15.33 49.15
C MET A 287 -8.96 14.55 49.84
N GLY A 288 -7.88 14.31 49.10
CA GLY A 288 -6.71 13.57 49.57
C GLY A 288 -6.88 12.05 49.52
N THR A 289 -7.93 11.54 48.88
CA THR A 289 -8.09 10.09 48.65
C THR A 289 -6.97 9.58 47.76
N LEU A 290 -6.32 8.48 48.18
CA LEU A 290 -5.45 7.71 47.30
C LEU A 290 -6.34 6.89 46.36
N VAL A 291 -6.33 7.24 45.08
CA VAL A 291 -7.05 6.51 44.03
C VAL A 291 -6.10 5.49 43.42
N GLU A 292 -6.46 4.22 43.51
CA GLU A 292 -5.82 3.12 42.78
C GLU A 292 -6.66 2.85 41.54
N ALA A 293 -6.24 3.41 40.41
CA ALA A 293 -6.95 3.24 39.17
C ALA A 293 -6.33 2.10 38.35
N SER A 294 -7.17 1.27 37.75
CA SER A 294 -6.76 0.15 36.90
C SER A 294 -7.69 -0.03 35.72
N ALA A 295 -7.15 -0.58 34.64
CA ALA A 295 -7.89 -1.05 33.50
C ALA A 295 -7.54 -2.53 33.25
N SER A 296 -8.54 -3.35 32.95
CA SER A 296 -8.35 -4.75 32.62
C SER A 296 -8.56 -4.99 31.12
N PRO A 297 -7.78 -5.87 30.48
CA PRO A 297 -7.97 -6.19 29.08
C PRO A 297 -9.39 -6.68 28.78
N VAL A 298 -9.98 -6.21 27.69
CA VAL A 298 -11.29 -6.71 27.21
C VAL A 298 -11.05 -7.72 26.10
N VAL A 299 -11.51 -8.96 26.29
CA VAL A 299 -11.39 -10.01 25.28
C VAL A 299 -12.73 -10.23 24.58
N GLU A 300 -12.74 -10.14 23.25
CA GLU A 300 -13.89 -10.38 22.38
C GLU A 300 -13.52 -11.44 21.34
N GLY A 301 -13.66 -12.73 21.70
CA GLY A 301 -13.27 -13.84 20.83
C GLY A 301 -11.75 -13.89 20.65
N SER A 302 -11.29 -13.76 19.39
CA SER A 302 -9.87 -13.78 19.01
C SER A 302 -9.24 -12.39 18.93
N MET A 303 -9.96 -11.35 19.37
CA MET A 303 -9.46 -9.98 19.53
C MET A 303 -9.46 -9.62 21.01
N ARG A 304 -8.50 -8.80 21.45
CA ARG A 304 -8.56 -8.17 22.76
C ARG A 304 -8.09 -6.72 22.72
N ARG A 305 -8.59 -5.94 23.66
CA ARG A 305 -8.20 -4.54 23.89
C ARG A 305 -7.34 -4.52 25.14
N LEU A 306 -6.08 -4.17 24.98
CA LEU A 306 -5.10 -4.09 26.05
C LEU A 306 -4.96 -2.63 26.50
N PRO A 307 -5.12 -2.30 27.79
CA PRO A 307 -4.78 -0.98 28.27
C PRO A 307 -3.27 -0.79 28.18
N VAL A 308 -2.84 0.26 27.48
CA VAL A 308 -1.42 0.55 27.23
C VAL A 308 -0.92 1.78 27.97
N GLY A 309 -1.84 2.61 28.48
CA GLY A 309 -1.52 3.79 29.26
C GLY A 309 -2.75 4.63 29.52
N TRP A 310 -2.53 5.86 29.92
CA TRP A 310 -3.58 6.85 30.16
C TRP A 310 -3.05 8.27 29.94
N THR A 311 -3.96 9.19 29.62
CA THR A 311 -3.73 10.62 29.68
C THR A 311 -4.42 11.20 30.91
N GLY A 312 -3.75 12.15 31.57
CA GLY A 312 -4.16 12.66 32.88
C GLY A 312 -4.18 14.19 32.95
N SER A 313 -5.09 14.74 33.75
CA SER A 313 -5.00 16.15 34.18
C SER A 313 -5.30 16.32 35.68
N GLY A 314 -4.91 17.47 36.23
CA GLY A 314 -5.02 17.76 37.65
C GLY A 314 -4.07 16.88 38.48
N SER A 315 -4.63 16.07 39.37
CA SER A 315 -3.86 15.12 40.20
C SER A 315 -3.36 13.88 39.43
N VAL A 316 -3.73 13.71 38.17
CA VAL A 316 -3.31 12.59 37.30
C VAL A 316 -2.29 13.10 36.28
N GLN A 317 -1.15 12.41 36.17
CA GLN A 317 -0.16 12.62 35.10
C GLN A 317 -0.31 11.53 34.05
N ASP A 318 0.12 11.81 32.81
CA ASP A 318 0.21 10.80 31.76
C ASP A 318 1.12 9.64 32.20
N GLY A 319 0.81 8.44 31.73
CA GLY A 319 1.60 7.26 32.04
C GLY A 319 1.27 6.06 31.17
N ALA A 320 2.10 5.02 31.30
CA ALA A 320 2.00 3.78 30.55
C ALA A 320 1.63 2.61 31.48
N GLY A 321 1.02 1.58 30.90
CA GLY A 321 0.58 0.37 31.60
C GLY A 321 -0.91 0.34 31.87
N ASP A 322 -1.31 -0.56 32.76
CA ASP A 322 -2.71 -0.91 33.04
C ASP A 322 -3.20 -0.44 34.41
N SER A 323 -2.34 0.24 35.17
CA SER A 323 -2.62 0.64 36.54
C SER A 323 -1.79 1.84 36.98
N LEU A 324 -2.39 2.67 37.82
CA LEU A 324 -1.75 3.83 38.44
C LEU A 324 -2.25 4.06 39.86
N SER A 325 -1.48 4.81 40.63
CA SER A 325 -1.89 5.26 41.95
C SER A 325 -1.53 6.73 42.12
N PHE A 326 -2.49 7.55 42.53
CA PHE A 326 -2.30 8.98 42.72
C PHE A 326 -3.19 9.51 43.85
N LEU A 327 -2.77 10.63 44.45
CA LEU A 327 -3.53 11.29 45.52
C LEU A 327 -4.44 12.35 44.89
N LEU A 328 -5.76 12.18 44.99
CA LEU A 328 -6.73 13.11 44.40
C LEU A 328 -6.90 14.35 45.29
N ASN A 329 -6.25 15.46 44.92
CA ASN A 329 -6.27 16.71 45.68
C ASN A 329 -7.00 17.86 44.96
N GLU A 330 -7.35 17.66 43.70
CA GLU A 330 -8.09 18.61 42.87
C GLU A 330 -8.90 17.84 41.81
N ALA A 331 -9.87 18.52 41.19
CA ALA A 331 -10.67 17.90 40.14
C ALA A 331 -9.73 17.41 39.01
N SER A 332 -9.88 16.14 38.62
CA SER A 332 -8.93 15.47 37.74
C SER A 332 -9.63 14.69 36.63
N LEU A 333 -8.95 14.53 35.50
CA LEU A 333 -9.36 13.65 34.40
C LEU A 333 -8.37 12.48 34.30
N LEU A 334 -8.89 11.27 34.14
CA LEU A 334 -8.14 10.08 33.78
C LEU A 334 -8.76 9.48 32.51
N GLU A 335 -8.03 9.45 31.41
CA GLU A 335 -8.48 8.87 30.14
C GLU A 335 -7.60 7.69 29.73
N TRP A 336 -8.18 6.48 29.74
CA TRP A 336 -7.46 5.24 29.41
C TRP A 336 -7.21 5.09 27.91
N GLN A 337 -5.99 4.71 27.56
CA GLN A 337 -5.53 4.40 26.21
C GLN A 337 -5.49 2.88 25.99
N TRP A 338 -6.03 2.43 24.85
CA TRP A 338 -6.19 1.01 24.55
C TRP A 338 -5.53 0.64 23.22
N ALA A 339 -4.74 -0.42 23.21
CA ALA A 339 -4.24 -1.05 21.99
C ALA A 339 -5.08 -2.26 21.61
N ALA A 340 -5.20 -2.53 20.31
CA ALA A 340 -5.78 -3.76 19.80
C ALA A 340 -4.73 -4.87 19.77
N GLU A 341 -5.09 -6.07 20.19
CA GLU A 341 -4.31 -7.28 19.98
C GLU A 341 -5.18 -8.35 19.32
N ASN A 342 -4.57 -9.12 18.42
CA ASN A 342 -5.15 -10.27 17.77
C ASN A 342 -4.48 -11.56 18.28
N LEU A 343 -5.24 -12.65 18.26
CA LEU A 343 -4.76 -13.96 18.69
C LEU A 343 -3.96 -14.63 17.56
N LEU A 344 -2.69 -14.98 17.83
CA LEU A 344 -1.88 -15.89 17.05
C LEU A 344 -1.89 -17.28 17.70
N THR A 345 -2.52 -18.25 17.05
CA THR A 345 -2.38 -19.66 17.40
C THR A 345 -1.26 -20.26 16.56
N VAL A 346 -0.21 -20.79 17.18
CA VAL A 346 0.92 -21.41 16.46
C VAL A 346 1.12 -22.85 16.91
N GLY A 347 1.28 -23.77 15.96
CA GLY A 347 1.40 -25.21 16.17
C GLY A 347 2.64 -25.81 15.51
N ALA A 348 3.17 -26.89 16.07
CA ALA A 348 4.15 -27.78 15.42
C ALA A 348 3.71 -29.25 15.57
N THR A 349 3.65 -29.99 14.46
CA THR A 349 3.28 -31.42 14.43
C THR A 349 4.32 -32.24 13.68
N GLY A 350 4.56 -33.48 14.11
CA GLY A 350 5.41 -34.42 13.36
C GLY A 350 6.92 -34.38 13.62
N GLY A 351 7.41 -33.55 14.54
CA GLY A 351 8.81 -33.60 15.02
C GLY A 351 9.66 -32.37 14.67
N GLY A 352 9.43 -31.26 15.35
CA GLY A 352 10.14 -29.99 15.16
C GLY A 352 9.61 -28.91 16.11
N GLY A 353 9.94 -27.65 15.84
CA GLY A 353 9.38 -26.51 16.54
C GLY A 353 9.25 -25.28 15.65
N VAL A 354 8.57 -24.26 16.17
CA VAL A 354 8.39 -22.96 15.52
C VAL A 354 9.00 -21.88 16.40
N ARG A 355 9.84 -21.03 15.82
CA ARG A 355 10.31 -19.79 16.44
C ARG A 355 9.45 -18.65 15.91
N VAL A 356 8.67 -18.03 16.78
CA VAL A 356 7.87 -16.84 16.47
C VAL A 356 8.61 -15.62 17.00
N ARG A 357 9.02 -14.74 16.10
CA ARG A 357 9.44 -13.40 16.43
C ARG A 357 8.30 -12.44 16.11
N THR A 358 7.96 -11.60 17.07
CA THR A 358 6.99 -10.52 16.88
C THR A 358 7.70 -9.20 17.04
N THR A 359 7.57 -8.35 16.04
CA THR A 359 8.04 -6.97 16.09
C THR A 359 6.83 -6.04 16.16
N GLU A 360 6.75 -5.26 17.22
CA GLU A 360 5.77 -4.18 17.35
C GLU A 360 6.06 -3.09 16.31
N ARG A 361 5.03 -2.55 15.65
CA ARG A 361 5.18 -1.38 14.78
C ARG A 361 4.93 -0.11 15.58
N PHE A 362 6.00 0.49 16.06
CA PHE A 362 5.98 1.80 16.69
C PHE A 362 6.66 2.83 15.77
N PRO A 363 6.07 4.03 15.56
CA PRO A 363 6.75 5.09 14.82
C PRO A 363 8.04 5.52 15.53
N LEU A 364 9.19 5.29 14.91
CA LEU A 364 10.49 5.73 15.44
C LEU A 364 10.83 7.14 15.00
N LEU A 365 10.53 7.47 13.75
CA LEU A 365 10.93 8.73 13.13
C LEU A 365 9.93 9.08 12.02
N GLY A 366 9.56 10.35 11.88
CA GLY A 366 8.71 10.78 10.77
C GLY A 366 8.96 12.20 10.29
N PHE A 367 8.55 12.49 9.05
CA PHE A 367 8.71 13.78 8.38
C PHE A 367 7.37 14.26 7.81
N ASP A 368 6.98 15.50 8.10
CA ASP A 368 5.78 16.16 7.56
C ASP A 368 6.20 17.14 6.45
N PHE A 369 5.70 16.92 5.23
CA PHE A 369 6.04 17.71 4.05
C PHE A 369 5.00 18.80 3.74
N ASN A 370 3.87 18.87 4.45
CA ASN A 370 2.73 19.73 4.15
C ASN A 370 3.03 21.23 4.35
N GLY A 371 4.00 21.58 5.21
CA GLY A 371 4.42 22.97 5.49
C GLY A 371 5.48 23.56 4.54
N TRP A 372 5.97 22.79 3.57
CA TRP A 372 7.13 23.15 2.76
C TRP A 372 6.72 23.54 1.33
N VAL A 373 6.93 24.81 0.96
CA VAL A 373 6.57 25.41 -0.35
C VAL A 373 7.77 26.18 -0.90
N PHE A 374 7.98 26.19 -2.22
CA PHE A 374 9.16 26.84 -2.84
C PHE A 374 8.81 28.19 -3.50
N LEU A 375 8.58 29.21 -2.68
CA LEU A 375 8.64 30.61 -3.11
C LEU A 375 10.01 31.18 -2.68
N PRO A 376 10.56 32.22 -3.36
CA PRO A 376 11.63 33.04 -2.78
C PRO A 376 11.29 33.39 -1.32
N GLU A 377 12.27 33.48 -0.41
CA GLU A 377 12.01 33.85 1.00
C GLU A 377 11.19 35.15 1.11
N GLU A 378 11.35 36.00 0.09
CA GLU A 378 10.68 37.27 -0.16
C GLU A 378 9.18 37.15 -0.54
N GLU A 379 8.74 35.97 -0.97
CA GLU A 379 7.39 35.64 -1.42
C GLU A 379 6.67 34.65 -0.48
N LEU A 380 7.33 34.20 0.61
CA LEU A 380 6.72 33.31 1.61
C LEU A 380 5.64 34.04 2.43
N GLY A 381 4.42 33.49 2.44
CA GLY A 381 3.37 33.90 3.37
C GLY A 381 3.58 33.37 4.80
N PRO A 382 2.83 33.88 5.79
CA PRO A 382 2.93 33.43 7.18
C PRO A 382 2.70 31.93 7.32
N GLY A 383 3.64 31.21 7.95
CA GLY A 383 3.56 29.76 8.16
C GLY A 383 4.09 28.90 7.02
N GLN A 384 4.52 29.50 5.90
CA GLN A 384 5.17 28.79 4.80
C GLN A 384 6.69 28.76 5.02
N GLN A 385 7.30 27.57 4.91
CA GLN A 385 8.76 27.40 4.98
C GLN A 385 9.32 27.10 3.59
N SER A 386 10.41 27.77 3.21
CA SER A 386 11.05 27.56 1.90
C SER A 386 11.75 26.20 1.83
N ASN A 387 11.51 25.45 0.76
CA ASN A 387 12.13 24.15 0.47
C ASN A 387 13.60 24.27 0.00
N ILE A 388 14.48 24.92 0.79
CA ILE A 388 15.84 25.34 0.39
C ILE A 388 16.97 24.40 0.79
N ASN A 389 16.83 23.56 1.84
CA ASN A 389 17.50 22.25 1.94
C ASN A 389 17.17 21.57 3.27
N GLY A 390 16.16 20.72 3.17
CA GLY A 390 15.90 19.64 4.10
C GLY A 390 14.72 19.86 5.02
N VAL A 391 13.97 18.79 5.25
CA VAL A 391 12.79 18.78 6.11
C VAL A 391 13.19 18.12 7.44
N PRO A 392 13.09 18.81 8.58
CA PRO A 392 13.38 18.21 9.87
C PRO A 392 12.32 17.15 10.20
N SER A 393 12.71 16.17 11.02
CA SER A 393 11.77 15.19 11.56
C SER A 393 10.68 15.88 12.37
N SER A 394 9.42 15.58 12.06
CA SER A 394 8.23 16.03 12.78
C SER A 394 7.83 15.08 13.91
N LEU A 395 8.31 13.84 13.88
CA LEU A 395 8.04 12.79 14.85
C LEU A 395 9.33 12.06 15.23
N MET A 396 9.53 11.79 16.52
CA MET A 396 10.67 11.04 17.04
C MET A 396 10.24 10.24 18.27
N ALA A 397 10.64 8.97 18.34
CA ALA A 397 10.54 8.17 19.53
C ALA A 397 11.52 8.65 20.62
N GLU A 398 11.18 8.40 21.88
CA GLU A 398 12.14 8.57 22.98
C GLU A 398 13.39 7.73 22.70
N GLY A 399 14.56 8.37 22.78
CA GLY A 399 15.85 7.75 22.51
C GLY A 399 16.29 7.74 21.03
N ILE A 400 15.59 8.45 20.14
CA ILE A 400 16.05 8.74 18.77
C ILE A 400 16.37 10.24 18.65
N ASP A 401 17.57 10.58 18.17
CA ASP A 401 17.95 11.96 17.91
C ASP A 401 17.26 12.52 16.66
N PRO A 402 16.92 13.84 16.63
CA PRO A 402 16.36 14.49 15.47
C PRO A 402 17.29 14.43 14.26
N THR A 403 16.68 14.25 13.08
CA THR A 403 17.38 14.30 11.79
C THR A 403 16.63 15.18 10.80
N THR A 404 17.32 15.55 9.72
CA THR A 404 16.74 16.27 8.59
C THR A 404 16.85 15.39 7.35
N ILE A 405 15.76 15.23 6.60
CA ILE A 405 15.83 14.61 5.28
C ILE A 405 16.35 15.63 4.27
N VAL A 406 17.45 15.32 3.59
CA VAL A 406 18.18 16.22 2.68
C VAL A 406 18.29 15.63 1.28
N ARG A 407 18.60 16.47 0.30
CA ARG A 407 18.89 16.04 -1.07
C ARG A 407 20.36 15.69 -1.22
N GLY A 408 20.63 14.64 -1.98
CA GLY A 408 21.95 14.37 -2.52
C GLY A 408 22.40 15.49 -3.46
N PRO A 409 23.72 15.62 -3.69
CA PRO A 409 24.31 16.72 -4.45
C PRO A 409 23.87 16.78 -5.92
N GLY A 410 23.28 15.70 -6.43
CA GLY A 410 22.76 15.63 -7.79
C GLY A 410 21.42 16.31 -7.99
N LEU A 411 20.67 16.62 -6.93
CA LEU A 411 19.30 17.12 -7.04
C LEU A 411 19.21 18.60 -6.70
N THR A 412 18.32 19.30 -7.39
CA THR A 412 17.95 20.68 -7.06
C THR A 412 16.48 20.75 -6.66
N PRO A 413 16.10 21.65 -5.73
CA PRO A 413 14.69 21.87 -5.39
C PRO A 413 13.88 22.36 -6.59
N ARG A 414 12.61 21.93 -6.70
CA ARG A 414 11.66 22.37 -7.73
C ARG A 414 10.42 23.00 -7.12
N HIS A 415 9.91 24.08 -7.72
CA HIS A 415 8.60 24.66 -7.36
C HIS A 415 7.42 23.87 -7.93
N LEU A 416 6.52 23.44 -7.04
CA LEU A 416 5.17 22.97 -7.36
C LEU A 416 4.19 23.62 -6.37
N GLY A 417 3.00 24.00 -6.84
CA GLY A 417 1.97 24.66 -6.01
C GLY A 417 1.23 23.73 -5.02
N ALA A 418 1.61 22.46 -4.95
CA ALA A 418 1.10 21.47 -4.01
C ALA A 418 2.26 21.09 -3.08
N GLY A 419 2.10 21.29 -1.77
CA GLY A 419 3.16 21.08 -0.75
C GLY A 419 3.88 19.73 -0.88
N GLY A 420 5.16 19.69 -0.50
CA GLY A 420 6.00 18.50 -0.63
C GLY A 420 7.49 18.77 -0.85
N ILE A 421 8.34 17.76 -0.64
CA ILE A 421 9.77 17.81 -1.00
C ILE A 421 9.96 17.43 -2.49
N SER A 422 9.80 18.44 -3.37
CA SER A 422 9.97 18.30 -4.83
C SER A 422 11.42 18.47 -5.26
N SER A 423 11.92 17.59 -6.13
CA SER A 423 13.27 17.66 -6.69
C SER A 423 13.22 17.58 -8.21
N GLU A 424 14.06 18.35 -8.89
CA GLU A 424 14.35 18.25 -10.33
C GLU A 424 15.81 17.78 -10.53
N ASN A 425 16.28 17.81 -11.78
CA ASN A 425 17.61 17.35 -12.18
C ASN A 425 17.78 15.82 -12.02
N TRP A 426 16.71 15.07 -12.28
CA TRP A 426 16.75 13.60 -12.33
C TRP A 426 17.26 13.06 -13.67
N ASN A 427 17.57 13.93 -14.64
CA ASN A 427 18.16 13.56 -15.92
C ASN A 427 19.52 12.85 -15.77
N GLY A 428 19.85 12.03 -16.78
CA GLY A 428 21.12 11.30 -16.83
C GLY A 428 21.21 10.17 -15.79
N THR A 429 20.06 9.68 -15.32
CA THR A 429 19.97 8.53 -14.40
C THR A 429 19.20 7.39 -15.06
N PRO A 430 19.75 6.70 -16.07
CA PRO A 430 19.05 5.58 -16.67
C PRO A 430 18.92 4.38 -15.75
N SER A 431 19.86 4.24 -14.80
CA SER A 431 19.93 3.15 -13.84
C SER A 431 20.05 3.65 -12.40
N LEU A 432 19.86 2.74 -11.44
CA LEU A 432 20.12 3.00 -10.02
C LEU A 432 21.58 3.40 -9.78
N ASP A 433 22.53 2.77 -10.47
CA ASP A 433 23.96 3.07 -10.33
C ASP A 433 24.32 4.47 -10.82
N ASP A 434 23.68 4.97 -11.87
CA ASP A 434 23.85 6.36 -12.31
C ASP A 434 23.22 7.34 -11.31
N ALA A 435 22.12 6.95 -10.67
CA ALA A 435 21.56 7.72 -9.57
C ALA A 435 22.50 7.73 -8.36
N ILE A 436 23.18 6.61 -8.06
CA ILE A 436 24.24 6.51 -7.03
C ILE A 436 25.42 7.41 -7.38
N ALA A 437 26.01 7.24 -8.56
CA ALA A 437 27.16 8.02 -9.03
C ALA A 437 26.83 9.52 -9.14
N GLY A 438 25.61 9.84 -9.56
CA GLY A 438 25.11 11.21 -9.70
C GLY A 438 24.67 11.85 -8.39
N GLY A 439 24.63 11.12 -7.26
CA GLY A 439 24.14 11.62 -5.98
C GLY A 439 22.67 12.02 -6.00
N LYS A 440 21.82 11.23 -6.67
CA LYS A 440 20.41 11.53 -6.99
C LYS A 440 19.48 10.82 -6.01
N TYR A 441 19.51 11.28 -4.76
CA TYR A 441 18.78 10.66 -3.67
C TYR A 441 18.21 11.68 -2.69
N LEU A 442 17.24 11.26 -1.88
CA LEU A 442 16.98 11.85 -0.57
C LEU A 442 17.65 11.02 0.52
N GLU A 443 18.18 11.67 1.55
CA GLU A 443 18.92 11.02 2.64
C GLU A 443 18.45 11.52 3.99
N PHE A 444 18.36 10.60 4.95
CA PHE A 444 18.25 10.93 6.37
C PHE A 444 18.92 9.83 7.19
N SER A 445 19.22 10.11 8.45
CA SER A 445 19.81 9.12 9.36
C SER A 445 18.92 8.86 10.55
N LEU A 446 18.88 7.61 11.01
CA LEU A 446 18.27 7.25 12.27
C LEU A 446 19.40 7.04 13.28
N VAL A 447 19.43 7.90 14.30
CA VAL A 447 20.53 8.01 15.26
C VAL A 447 20.01 7.63 16.64
N PRO A 448 20.34 6.42 17.16
CA PRO A 448 19.94 6.03 18.51
C PRO A 448 20.76 6.80 19.56
N THR A 449 20.15 7.17 20.68
CA THR A 449 20.82 7.72 21.86
C THR A 449 21.36 6.59 22.77
N GLU A 450 21.98 6.90 23.92
CA GLU A 450 22.56 5.89 24.84
C GLU A 450 21.51 4.94 25.50
N GLU A 451 20.21 5.12 25.23
CA GLU A 451 19.11 4.38 25.85
C GLU A 451 18.53 3.28 24.94
N GLY A 452 19.23 2.15 24.83
CA GLY A 452 18.69 0.85 24.38
C GLY A 452 18.61 0.59 22.87
N PRO A 453 18.63 -0.69 22.43
CA PRO A 453 18.61 -1.03 21.01
C PRO A 453 17.22 -0.87 20.41
N PHE A 454 17.12 -0.10 19.32
CA PHE A 454 15.92 -0.01 18.50
C PHE A 454 15.98 -1.05 17.38
N GLU A 455 14.85 -1.66 17.03
CA GLU A 455 14.75 -2.45 15.82
C GLU A 455 14.02 -1.64 14.76
N ILE A 456 14.57 -1.53 13.55
CA ILE A 456 13.91 -0.93 12.40
C ILE A 456 13.27 -2.05 11.57
N ASN A 457 11.97 -1.95 11.31
CA ASN A 457 11.21 -3.02 10.66
C ASN A 457 10.64 -2.64 9.29
N SER A 458 10.23 -1.40 9.11
CA SER A 458 9.60 -0.95 7.87
C SER A 458 9.62 0.56 7.73
N MET A 459 9.46 1.04 6.51
CA MET A 459 9.38 2.46 6.19
C MET A 459 8.20 2.70 5.25
N TYR A 460 7.41 3.69 5.58
CA TYR A 460 6.27 4.15 4.81
C TYR A 460 6.64 5.41 4.03
N LEU A 461 6.24 5.47 2.75
CA LEU A 461 6.60 6.56 1.85
C LEU A 461 5.55 6.80 0.73
N PRO A 462 4.99 8.03 0.63
CA PRO A 462 4.21 8.48 -0.52
C PRO A 462 5.10 9.17 -1.57
N TYR A 463 4.84 8.93 -2.86
CA TYR A 463 5.65 9.51 -3.94
C TYR A 463 4.84 9.80 -5.22
N ARG A 464 5.18 10.89 -5.91
CA ARG A 464 4.59 11.29 -7.20
C ARG A 464 5.69 11.77 -8.13
N TYR A 465 5.48 11.63 -9.44
CA TYR A 465 6.39 12.19 -10.45
C TYR A 465 5.62 12.79 -11.62
N THR A 466 6.25 13.75 -12.30
CA THR A 466 5.76 14.23 -13.60
C THR A 466 6.10 13.23 -14.70
N GLN A 467 5.46 13.27 -15.87
CA GLN A 467 5.70 12.35 -17.00
C GLN A 467 7.19 12.08 -17.33
N THR A 468 8.06 13.08 -17.15
CA THR A 468 9.51 13.00 -17.41
C THR A 468 10.37 12.84 -16.15
N GLY A 469 9.75 12.71 -14.97
CA GLY A 469 10.39 12.54 -13.67
C GLY A 469 10.83 11.08 -13.46
N PRO A 470 11.52 10.77 -12.35
CA PRO A 470 12.05 9.42 -12.16
C PRO A 470 10.91 8.46 -11.81
N HIS A 471 10.62 7.55 -12.73
CA HIS A 471 9.57 6.52 -12.60
C HIS A 471 10.08 5.23 -11.95
N SER A 472 11.20 5.29 -11.24
CA SER A 472 11.73 4.17 -10.47
C SER A 472 12.40 4.68 -9.19
N LEU A 473 12.23 3.93 -8.09
CA LEU A 473 12.76 4.25 -6.77
C LEU A 473 13.45 3.05 -6.14
N ALA A 474 14.46 3.29 -5.31
CA ALA A 474 15.07 2.26 -4.48
C ALA A 474 15.39 2.80 -3.10
N LEU A 475 15.09 2.01 -2.07
CA LEU A 475 15.49 2.28 -0.70
C LEU A 475 16.75 1.50 -0.38
N LEU A 476 17.81 2.21 0.00
CA LEU A 476 19.08 1.65 0.43
C LEU A 476 19.38 2.11 1.86
N TYR A 477 20.15 1.31 2.60
CA TYR A 477 20.71 1.73 3.90
C TYR A 477 22.19 1.39 4.03
N SER A 478 22.85 2.09 4.95
CA SER A 478 24.27 1.93 5.28
C SER A 478 24.54 2.27 6.74
N PHE A 479 25.55 1.62 7.31
CA PHE A 479 26.09 1.87 8.65
C PHE A 479 27.47 2.56 8.64
N ASP A 480 28.01 2.87 7.46
CA ASP A 480 29.39 3.33 7.27
C ASP A 480 29.49 4.54 6.32
N ASP A 481 28.54 5.48 6.44
CA ASP A 481 28.42 6.67 5.58
C ASP A 481 28.34 6.32 4.07
N PHE A 482 27.68 5.21 3.75
CA PHE A 482 27.55 4.67 2.39
C PHE A 482 28.88 4.28 1.73
N ALA A 483 29.90 3.91 2.50
CA ALA A 483 31.06 3.19 1.97
C ALA A 483 30.67 1.78 1.48
N THR A 484 29.72 1.16 2.17
CA THR A 484 28.97 -0.03 1.75
C THR A 484 27.47 0.21 1.95
N TRP A 485 26.64 -0.51 1.21
CA TRP A 485 25.18 -0.36 1.32
C TRP A 485 24.47 -1.67 1.01
N THR A 486 23.24 -1.76 1.52
CA THR A 486 22.30 -2.84 1.20
C THR A 486 21.06 -2.23 0.57
N VAL A 487 20.58 -2.85 -0.52
CA VAL A 487 19.29 -2.51 -1.14
C VAL A 487 18.18 -3.20 -0.35
N VAL A 488 17.22 -2.42 0.15
CA VAL A 488 15.99 -2.94 0.78
C VAL A 488 15.05 -3.44 -0.31
N GLU A 489 14.72 -2.56 -1.24
CA GLU A 489 13.82 -2.84 -2.36
C GLU A 489 14.08 -1.83 -3.48
N ALA A 490 13.89 -2.26 -4.73
CA ALA A 490 13.84 -1.42 -5.91
C ALA A 490 12.47 -1.60 -6.58
N LEU A 491 11.77 -0.50 -6.85
CA LEU A 491 10.43 -0.50 -7.41
C LEU A 491 10.36 0.40 -8.65
N ARG A 492 9.55 -0.01 -9.61
CA ARG A 492 9.20 0.79 -10.78
C ARG A 492 7.77 1.28 -10.62
N ILE A 493 7.53 2.56 -10.85
CA ILE A 493 6.22 3.18 -10.74
C ILE A 493 5.62 3.21 -12.15
N GLN A 494 4.63 2.36 -12.42
CA GLN A 494 3.96 2.29 -13.72
C GLN A 494 2.75 3.23 -13.77
N ASP A 495 2.86 4.33 -14.50
CA ASP A 495 1.84 4.92 -15.40
C ASP A 495 2.47 6.19 -16.03
N GLN A 496 2.60 6.21 -17.36
CA GLN A 496 3.25 7.31 -18.10
C GLN A 496 2.37 8.56 -18.25
N ALA A 497 1.17 8.58 -17.64
CA ALA A 497 0.39 9.80 -17.53
C ALA A 497 1.06 10.80 -16.56
N SER A 498 1.04 12.10 -16.89
CA SER A 498 1.54 13.13 -15.99
C SER A 498 0.69 13.18 -14.71
N GLY A 499 1.31 13.06 -13.53
CA GLY A 499 0.61 13.11 -12.24
C GLY A 499 0.37 11.76 -11.57
N THR A 500 0.98 10.69 -12.07
CA THR A 500 0.95 9.36 -11.45
C THR A 500 1.49 9.40 -10.02
N GLN A 501 0.72 8.80 -9.12
CA GLN A 501 1.03 8.68 -7.71
C GLN A 501 1.36 7.23 -7.38
N LEU A 502 2.57 6.99 -6.87
CA LEU A 502 2.77 5.85 -5.98
C LEU A 502 1.91 6.16 -4.75
N GLY A 503 0.87 5.37 -4.55
CA GLY A 503 0.13 5.36 -3.29
C GLY A 503 1.08 5.08 -2.12
N ASN A 504 0.51 4.86 -0.95
CA ASN A 504 1.32 4.57 0.22
C ASN A 504 2.11 3.27 0.03
N HIS A 505 3.44 3.35 -0.18
CA HIS A 505 4.31 2.18 -0.30
C HIS A 505 4.98 1.88 1.04
N LEU A 506 5.04 0.60 1.39
CA LEU A 506 5.61 0.13 2.64
C LEU A 506 6.83 -0.74 2.34
N PHE A 507 8.01 -0.18 2.52
CA PHE A 507 9.26 -0.91 2.46
C PHE A 507 9.39 -1.77 3.72
N THR A 508 9.54 -3.08 3.57
CA THR A 508 9.83 -3.98 4.70
C THR A 508 11.34 -4.23 4.77
N MET A 509 11.93 -4.00 5.93
CA MET A 509 13.39 -4.13 6.10
C MET A 509 13.82 -5.60 5.99
N PRO A 510 14.98 -5.88 5.34
CA PRO A 510 15.51 -7.23 5.29
C PRO A 510 15.89 -7.72 6.70
N PRO A 511 16.04 -9.04 6.89
CA PRO A 511 16.41 -9.63 8.18
C PRO A 511 17.91 -9.40 8.50
N ASP A 512 18.35 -8.14 8.56
CA ASP A 512 19.71 -7.74 8.94
C ASP A 512 19.82 -7.54 10.46
N PRO A 513 20.64 -8.33 11.18
CA PRO A 513 20.87 -8.17 12.61
C PRO A 513 21.21 -6.73 13.04
N ALA A 514 21.93 -5.96 12.23
CA ALA A 514 22.31 -4.60 12.57
C ALA A 514 21.12 -3.62 12.59
N LEU A 515 20.08 -3.88 11.79
CA LEU A 515 18.81 -3.15 11.86
C LEU A 515 17.94 -3.64 13.03
N ARG A 516 18.20 -4.84 13.57
CA ARG A 516 17.44 -5.43 14.69
C ARG A 516 17.96 -5.02 16.06
N GLU A 517 19.24 -4.68 16.14
CA GLU A 517 19.90 -4.20 17.36
C GLU A 517 20.61 -2.88 17.06
N LEU A 518 19.84 -1.87 16.66
CA LEU A 518 20.38 -0.59 16.27
C LEU A 518 21.08 0.06 17.46
N SER A 519 22.41 0.05 17.39
CA SER A 519 23.31 0.55 18.42
C SER A 519 24.28 1.60 17.88
N GLN A 520 24.17 1.90 16.59
CA GLN A 520 24.95 2.91 15.88
C GLN A 520 24.04 3.59 14.84
N PRO A 521 24.41 4.80 14.38
CA PRO A 521 23.67 5.47 13.32
C PRO A 521 23.51 4.61 12.07
N VAL A 522 22.33 4.65 11.47
CA VAL A 522 22.07 4.11 10.13
C VAL A 522 21.58 5.22 9.22
N THR A 523 22.14 5.28 8.02
CA THR A 523 21.73 6.26 7.00
C THR A 523 20.89 5.54 5.96
N PHE A 524 19.73 6.12 5.63
CA PHE A 524 18.86 5.68 4.55
C PHE A 524 18.97 6.62 3.37
N ARG A 525 19.02 6.06 2.15
CA ARG A 525 18.93 6.83 0.90
C ARG A 525 17.81 6.28 0.04
N ILE A 526 16.97 7.19 -0.44
CA ILE A 526 15.92 6.93 -1.42
C ILE A 526 16.41 7.46 -2.76
N TYR A 527 16.85 6.55 -3.62
CA TYR A 527 17.32 6.86 -4.97
C TYR A 527 16.16 6.88 -5.95
N GLY A 528 16.21 7.79 -6.93
CA GLY A 528 15.27 7.84 -8.03
C GLY A 528 15.99 7.83 -9.37
N TRP A 529 15.51 7.01 -10.32
CA TRP A 529 16.06 6.93 -11.68
C TRP A 529 14.96 6.76 -12.73
N GLY A 530 15.35 6.81 -14.00
CA GLY A 530 14.44 6.76 -15.14
C GLY A 530 13.95 8.13 -15.63
N GLY A 531 14.29 9.23 -14.95
CA GLY A 531 13.85 10.56 -15.35
C GLY A 531 14.48 11.04 -16.66
N THR A 532 13.67 11.53 -17.60
CA THR A 532 14.12 12.05 -18.89
C THR A 532 13.96 13.58 -18.95
N GLY A 533 15.04 14.35 -18.85
CA GLY A 533 14.97 15.83 -18.98
C GLY A 533 14.60 16.56 -17.69
N THR A 534 13.71 17.56 -17.72
CA THR A 534 13.43 18.44 -16.57
C THR A 534 12.33 17.93 -15.63
N GLY A 535 12.11 16.61 -15.63
CA GLY A 535 11.07 16.01 -14.81
C GLY A 535 11.28 16.19 -13.31
N VAL A 536 10.18 16.13 -12.58
CA VAL A 536 10.11 16.37 -11.14
C VAL A 536 9.68 15.09 -10.44
N GLY A 537 10.39 14.76 -9.37
CA GLY A 537 9.99 13.76 -8.39
C GLY A 537 9.59 14.46 -7.09
N THR A 538 8.43 14.15 -6.55
CA THR A 538 7.87 14.83 -5.38
C THR A 538 7.33 13.85 -4.37
N PHE A 539 7.77 14.00 -3.13
CA PHE A 539 7.16 13.34 -1.98
C PHE A 539 6.14 14.32 -1.38
N THR A 540 4.86 13.97 -1.44
CA THR A 540 3.71 14.84 -1.08
C THR A 540 2.80 14.15 -0.06
N PRO A 541 2.00 14.90 0.72
CA PRO A 541 0.92 14.31 1.50
C PRO A 541 -0.12 13.61 0.64
N THR A 542 -0.69 12.52 1.16
CA THR A 542 -1.98 12.00 0.71
C THR A 542 -3.08 12.93 1.21
N ASN A 543 -4.01 13.33 0.36
CA ASN A 543 -5.04 14.35 0.63
C ASN A 543 -6.06 13.96 1.73
N GLU A 544 -5.81 12.93 2.54
CA GLU A 544 -6.83 12.23 3.32
C GLU A 544 -6.80 12.55 4.83
N ASN A 545 -5.68 13.00 5.41
CA ASN A 545 -5.51 12.95 6.88
C ASN A 545 -5.25 14.27 7.63
N GLY A 546 -5.38 15.44 6.98
CA GLY A 546 -5.30 16.75 7.66
C GLY A 546 -3.87 17.15 8.13
N PRO A 547 -3.68 18.40 8.60
CA PRO A 547 -2.38 18.91 9.05
C PRO A 547 -1.92 18.26 10.38
N GLY A 548 -0.64 17.85 10.46
CA GLY A 548 0.00 17.36 11.70
C GLY A 548 0.38 15.87 11.74
N ILE A 549 0.29 15.14 10.63
CA ILE A 549 0.68 13.72 10.54
C ILE A 549 1.90 13.59 9.62
N ALA A 550 2.88 12.77 10.01
CA ALA A 550 4.08 12.54 9.22
C ALA A 550 3.77 11.79 7.91
N ASP A 551 4.28 12.30 6.79
CA ASP A 551 4.12 11.75 5.45
C ASP A 551 5.08 10.59 5.17
N LEU A 552 6.34 10.69 5.63
CA LEU A 552 7.30 9.58 5.67
C LEU A 552 7.42 9.11 7.11
N VAL A 553 7.23 7.81 7.38
CA VAL A 553 7.38 7.25 8.73
C VAL A 553 8.25 6.01 8.72
N VAL A 554 9.26 5.98 9.59
CA VAL A 554 10.07 4.80 9.89
C VAL A 554 9.48 4.12 11.12
N PHE A 555 9.18 2.83 10.97
CA PHE A 555 8.64 2.01 12.03
C PHE A 555 9.68 1.07 12.61
N GLY A 556 9.55 0.82 13.91
CA GLY A 556 10.43 -0.03 14.69
C GLY A 556 9.85 -0.35 16.06
N GLY A 557 10.52 -1.15 16.88
CA GLY A 557 9.99 -1.49 18.21
C GLY A 557 10.60 -2.73 18.84
N ALA A 558 10.30 -2.97 20.12
CA ALA A 558 10.83 -4.13 20.83
C ALA A 558 10.38 -5.45 20.16
N SER A 559 11.34 -6.34 19.88
CA SER A 559 11.07 -7.68 19.40
C SER A 559 10.92 -8.67 20.54
N GLN A 560 9.88 -9.51 20.48
CA GLN A 560 9.76 -10.68 21.34
C GLN A 560 9.94 -11.95 20.52
N THR A 561 10.84 -12.84 20.95
CA THR A 561 10.99 -14.17 20.34
C THR A 561 10.48 -15.25 21.28
N VAL A 562 9.58 -16.08 20.81
CA VAL A 562 9.00 -17.23 21.52
C VAL A 562 9.26 -18.49 20.70
N THR A 563 9.75 -19.56 21.35
CA THR A 563 9.88 -20.88 20.70
C THR A 563 8.74 -21.79 21.16
N VAL A 564 8.08 -22.43 20.20
CA VAL A 564 6.91 -23.29 20.41
C VAL A 564 7.22 -24.69 19.90
N THR A 565 7.09 -25.69 20.78
CA THR A 565 7.23 -27.12 20.46
C THR A 565 5.91 -27.81 20.79
N GLY A 566 4.88 -27.59 19.97
CA GLY A 566 3.48 -27.98 20.22
C GLY A 566 2.51 -26.90 19.74
N THR A 567 1.30 -26.83 20.29
CA THR A 567 0.34 -25.73 20.03
C THR A 567 0.40 -24.69 21.15
N SER A 568 0.39 -23.40 20.80
CA SER A 568 0.37 -22.28 21.74
C SER A 568 -0.43 -21.11 21.19
N GLU A 569 -1.09 -20.39 22.09
CA GLU A 569 -1.85 -19.17 21.81
C GLU A 569 -1.06 -17.96 22.29
N LEU A 570 -0.85 -17.00 21.40
CA LEU A 570 -0.01 -15.83 21.58
C LEU A 570 -0.80 -14.60 21.17
N TRP A 571 -1.13 -13.73 22.10
CA TRP A 571 -1.73 -12.44 21.77
C TRP A 571 -0.65 -11.47 21.30
N ARG A 572 -0.91 -10.77 20.19
CA ARG A 572 0.02 -9.83 19.57
C ARG A 572 -0.71 -8.57 19.16
N ASN A 573 -0.05 -7.42 19.23
CA ASN A 573 -0.60 -6.16 18.77
C ASN A 573 -1.12 -6.29 17.34
N ALA A 574 -2.29 -5.72 17.07
CA ALA A 574 -2.93 -5.77 15.76
C ALA A 574 -2.07 -5.11 14.68
N GLU A 575 -1.15 -4.23 15.06
CA GLU A 575 -0.21 -3.57 14.15
C GLU A 575 1.15 -4.29 14.05
N ALA A 576 1.35 -5.38 14.81
CA ALA A 576 2.61 -6.11 14.81
C ALA A 576 2.85 -6.88 13.50
N LEU A 577 4.13 -7.06 13.18
CA LEU A 577 4.59 -7.99 12.16
C LEU A 577 5.19 -9.23 12.81
N LEU A 578 4.99 -10.38 12.16
CA LEU A 578 5.62 -11.64 12.56
C LEU A 578 6.70 -12.07 11.58
N GLU A 579 7.78 -12.60 12.14
CA GLU A 579 8.67 -13.54 11.47
C GLU A 579 8.51 -14.90 12.15
N VAL A 580 8.16 -15.93 11.40
CA VAL A 580 8.06 -17.30 11.93
C VAL A 580 9.03 -18.22 11.21
N GLU A 581 9.70 -19.08 11.95
CA GLU A 581 10.68 -20.04 11.42
C GLU A 581 10.39 -21.44 11.97
N ALA A 582 10.04 -22.36 11.08
CA ALA A 582 9.93 -23.78 11.35
C ALA A 582 11.32 -24.41 11.31
N PHE A 583 11.70 -25.10 12.38
CA PHE A 583 12.97 -25.82 12.46
C PHE A 583 12.71 -27.31 12.74
N PRO A 584 13.14 -28.22 11.85
CA PRO A 584 12.96 -29.66 12.04
C PRO A 584 13.87 -30.19 13.16
N ALA A 585 13.41 -31.23 13.86
CA ALA A 585 14.29 -32.04 14.69
C ALA A 585 15.19 -32.93 13.80
N PRO A 586 16.35 -33.43 14.30
CA PRO A 586 17.18 -34.35 13.52
C PRO A 586 16.38 -35.55 12.96
N GLY A 587 16.58 -35.86 11.67
CA GLY A 587 15.85 -36.92 10.95
C GLY A 587 14.43 -36.55 10.50
N HIS A 588 14.06 -35.28 10.61
CA HIS A 588 12.78 -34.76 10.13
C HIS A 588 13.00 -33.67 9.09
N ILE A 589 12.00 -33.49 8.23
CA ILE A 589 11.92 -32.43 7.24
C ILE A 589 10.69 -31.58 7.49
N PHE A 590 10.81 -30.27 7.25
CA PHE A 590 9.66 -29.37 7.22
C PHE A 590 8.88 -29.61 5.93
N VAL A 591 7.61 -29.99 6.05
CA VAL A 591 6.74 -30.28 4.91
C VAL A 591 5.99 -29.02 4.48
N GLY A 592 5.54 -28.21 5.44
CA GLY A 592 4.87 -26.96 5.14
C GLY A 592 4.10 -26.36 6.30
N TRP A 593 3.65 -25.14 6.09
CA TRP A 593 2.71 -24.42 6.94
C TRP A 593 1.27 -24.78 6.58
N SER A 594 0.41 -24.75 7.58
CA SER A 594 -1.04 -24.86 7.47
C SER A 594 -1.71 -23.65 8.13
N GLY A 595 -2.93 -23.33 7.72
CA GLY A 595 -3.69 -22.19 8.22
C GLY A 595 -3.96 -21.16 7.10
N PRO A 596 -3.83 -19.85 7.37
CA PRO A 596 -3.96 -18.83 6.32
C PRO A 596 -2.73 -18.74 5.40
N VAL A 597 -1.67 -19.53 5.68
CA VAL A 597 -0.46 -19.64 4.86
C VAL A 597 -0.20 -21.12 4.59
N PHE A 598 -0.17 -21.51 3.32
CA PHE A 598 0.15 -22.88 2.88
C PHE A 598 1.48 -22.85 2.16
N SER A 599 2.60 -22.77 2.88
CA SER A 599 3.92 -22.64 2.25
C SER A 599 4.90 -23.69 2.75
N ASN A 600 5.72 -24.22 1.84
CA ASN A 600 6.88 -25.06 2.18
C ASN A 600 8.13 -24.25 2.58
N GLN A 601 8.06 -22.91 2.57
CA GLN A 601 9.17 -22.07 3.04
C GLN A 601 9.26 -22.14 4.57
N PRO A 602 10.37 -22.66 5.15
CA PRO A 602 10.47 -22.82 6.60
C PRO A 602 10.47 -21.48 7.33
N LYS A 603 10.83 -20.38 6.66
CA LYS A 603 10.77 -19.03 7.22
C LYS A 603 9.71 -18.20 6.49
N LEU A 604 8.79 -17.64 7.26
CA LEU A 604 7.84 -16.62 6.80
C LEU A 604 8.18 -15.29 7.47
N ALA A 605 8.05 -14.18 6.75
CA ALA A 605 8.31 -12.85 7.27
C ALA A 605 7.23 -11.87 6.80
N GLY A 606 7.04 -10.78 7.55
CA GLY A 606 6.10 -9.72 7.20
C GLY A 606 4.63 -10.11 7.39
N LEU A 607 4.32 -11.18 8.14
CA LEU A 607 2.93 -11.55 8.40
C LEU A 607 2.30 -10.50 9.32
N SER A 608 1.21 -9.89 8.87
CA SER A 608 0.49 -8.87 9.63
C SER A 608 -0.41 -9.50 10.69
N MET A 609 -0.37 -8.96 11.92
CA MET A 609 -1.33 -9.29 12.98
C MET A 609 -2.61 -8.46 12.91
N ALA A 610 -2.94 -7.82 11.78
CA ALA A 610 -4.17 -7.01 11.63
C ALA A 610 -5.47 -7.79 11.89
N SER A 611 -5.43 -9.12 11.79
CA SER A 611 -6.48 -10.04 12.21
C SER A 611 -5.88 -11.23 12.97
N PRO A 612 -6.71 -12.09 13.60
CA PRO A 612 -6.23 -13.31 14.25
C PRO A 612 -5.65 -14.31 13.25
N LEU A 613 -4.50 -14.91 13.57
CA LEU A 613 -3.80 -15.89 12.72
C LEU A 613 -3.75 -17.26 13.41
N THR A 614 -3.84 -18.33 12.63
CA THR A 614 -3.58 -19.70 13.10
C THR A 614 -2.57 -20.37 12.17
N LEU A 615 -1.33 -20.57 12.62
CA LEU A 615 -0.26 -21.18 11.84
C LEU A 615 0.09 -22.56 12.39
N GLY A 616 0.20 -23.57 11.55
CA GLY A 616 0.67 -24.90 11.95
C GLY A 616 1.84 -25.36 11.09
N ALA A 617 3.01 -25.56 11.68
CA ALA A 617 4.14 -26.19 11.00
C ALA A 617 4.02 -27.72 11.05
N VAL A 618 4.08 -28.35 9.88
CA VAL A 618 4.03 -29.81 9.73
C VAL A 618 5.42 -30.31 9.37
N PHE A 619 5.86 -31.32 10.10
CA PHE A 619 7.11 -32.04 9.87
C PHE A 619 6.82 -33.50 9.58
N ASP A 620 7.70 -34.14 8.83
CA ASP A 620 7.67 -35.59 8.58
C ASP A 620 9.10 -36.15 8.70
N THR A 621 9.23 -37.46 8.81
CA THR A 621 10.53 -38.13 8.74
C THR A 621 11.12 -38.01 7.34
N SER A 622 12.43 -37.81 7.24
CA SER A 622 13.18 -37.86 5.98
C SER A 622 14.42 -38.72 6.17
N SER A 623 14.44 -39.90 5.55
CA SER A 623 15.56 -40.84 5.67
C SER A 623 16.74 -40.50 4.75
N GLU A 624 16.51 -39.75 3.66
CA GLU A 624 17.50 -39.46 2.61
C GLU A 624 17.88 -37.97 2.48
N ASP A 625 17.24 -37.08 3.25
CA ASP A 625 17.50 -35.62 3.24
C ASP A 625 17.43 -34.94 1.85
N ASP A 626 16.61 -35.47 0.94
CA ASP A 626 16.50 -35.03 -0.47
C ASP A 626 15.25 -34.21 -0.79
N GLY A 627 14.53 -33.77 0.25
CA GLY A 627 13.33 -32.95 0.10
C GLY A 627 12.02 -33.71 0.02
N ILE A 628 12.04 -35.06 -0.02
CA ILE A 628 10.83 -35.88 -0.11
C ILE A 628 10.50 -36.49 1.27
N PRO A 629 9.27 -36.30 1.79
CA PRO A 629 8.83 -36.91 3.03
C PRO A 629 8.70 -38.44 2.92
N ASP A 630 9.14 -39.18 3.95
CA ASP A 630 9.05 -40.65 3.95
C ASP A 630 7.60 -41.15 3.94
N SER A 631 6.65 -40.40 4.51
CA SER A 631 5.23 -40.78 4.46
C SER A 631 4.69 -40.79 3.03
N TRP A 632 5.14 -39.85 2.18
CA TRP A 632 4.78 -39.80 0.77
C TRP A 632 5.40 -40.98 0.00
N ARG A 633 6.68 -41.29 0.25
CA ARG A 633 7.29 -42.50 -0.36
C ARG A 633 6.56 -43.78 0.04
N GLN A 634 6.23 -43.89 1.33
CA GLN A 634 5.55 -45.07 1.85
C GLN A 634 4.14 -45.25 1.28
N LEU A 635 3.48 -44.15 0.93
CA LEU A 635 2.17 -44.19 0.28
C LEU A 635 2.22 -44.91 -1.07
N PHE A 636 3.28 -44.68 -1.87
CA PHE A 636 3.38 -45.19 -3.24
C PHE A 636 4.24 -46.46 -3.39
N PHE A 637 5.36 -46.53 -2.67
CA PHE A 637 6.33 -47.62 -2.78
C PHE A 637 6.31 -48.61 -1.60
N GLY A 638 5.52 -48.33 -0.55
CA GLY A 638 5.52 -49.12 0.67
C GLY A 638 6.81 -48.95 1.47
N PRO A 639 7.39 -50.00 2.09
CA PRO A 639 8.58 -49.87 2.93
C PRO A 639 9.88 -49.59 2.15
N GLU A 640 9.82 -49.54 0.82
CA GLU A 640 10.96 -49.25 -0.05
C GLU A 640 11.20 -47.74 -0.14
N ILE A 641 12.46 -47.32 0.01
CA ILE A 641 12.88 -45.94 -0.19
C ILE A 641 13.45 -45.83 -1.60
N VAL A 642 12.65 -45.28 -2.52
CA VAL A 642 13.05 -45.01 -3.91
C VAL A 642 13.72 -43.64 -3.99
N ALA A 643 14.79 -43.55 -4.78
CA ALA A 643 15.57 -42.33 -4.97
C ALA A 643 14.80 -41.26 -5.76
N ALA A 644 15.05 -40.00 -5.43
CA ALA A 644 14.37 -38.82 -5.99
C ALA A 644 14.52 -38.63 -7.51
N ASP A 645 15.62 -39.06 -8.12
CA ASP A 645 16.00 -38.84 -9.52
C ASP A 645 15.56 -39.95 -10.47
N VAL A 646 14.82 -40.95 -9.97
CA VAL A 646 14.33 -42.08 -10.76
C VAL A 646 12.99 -41.73 -11.40
N ASP A 647 12.84 -41.93 -12.70
CA ASP A 647 11.54 -42.02 -13.38
C ASP A 647 11.05 -43.47 -13.27
N HIS A 648 10.10 -43.71 -12.36
CA HIS A 648 9.73 -45.06 -11.94
C HIS A 648 8.73 -45.73 -12.89
N ASP A 649 7.82 -44.97 -13.50
CA ASP A 649 6.77 -45.48 -14.38
C ASP A 649 7.00 -45.18 -15.87
N GLY A 650 8.04 -44.41 -16.20
CA GLY A 650 8.57 -44.22 -17.53
C GLY A 650 7.84 -43.15 -18.34
N ASP A 651 7.18 -42.20 -17.67
CA ASP A 651 6.46 -41.11 -18.31
C ASP A 651 7.30 -39.83 -18.51
N GLY A 652 8.54 -39.87 -18.02
CA GLY A 652 9.52 -38.79 -18.15
C GLY A 652 9.66 -37.92 -16.91
N PHE A 653 8.87 -38.13 -15.85
CA PHE A 653 8.99 -37.40 -14.59
C PHE A 653 9.70 -38.24 -13.53
N THR A 654 10.67 -37.62 -12.84
CA THR A 654 11.34 -38.24 -11.69
C THR A 654 10.43 -38.28 -10.48
N VAL A 655 10.70 -39.19 -9.53
CA VAL A 655 9.99 -39.29 -8.24
C VAL A 655 9.92 -37.95 -7.50
N ARG A 656 10.94 -37.09 -7.61
CA ARG A 656 10.93 -35.74 -7.05
C ARG A 656 9.96 -34.82 -7.79
N GLU A 657 9.98 -34.83 -9.11
CA GLU A 657 9.06 -34.03 -9.93
C GLU A 657 7.61 -34.47 -9.70
N GLU A 658 7.37 -35.77 -9.55
CA GLU A 658 6.11 -36.37 -9.17
C GLU A 658 5.62 -35.91 -7.80
N TYR A 659 6.48 -35.97 -6.78
CA TYR A 659 6.18 -35.42 -5.45
C TYR A 659 5.79 -33.95 -5.52
N LEU A 660 6.56 -33.17 -6.30
CA LEU A 660 6.26 -31.77 -6.53
C LEU A 660 4.91 -31.63 -7.23
N ARG A 661 4.65 -32.30 -8.35
CA ARG A 661 3.37 -32.23 -9.07
C ARG A 661 2.17 -32.74 -8.25
N GLY A 662 2.40 -33.56 -7.23
CA GLY A 662 1.36 -34.21 -6.45
C GLY A 662 0.74 -35.40 -7.20
N SER A 663 1.46 -35.94 -8.18
CA SER A 663 1.12 -37.12 -8.97
C SER A 663 1.46 -38.43 -8.27
N ASN A 664 1.10 -39.54 -8.90
CA ASN A 664 1.39 -40.87 -8.43
C ASN A 664 2.59 -41.44 -9.21
N PRO A 665 3.78 -41.57 -8.60
CA PRO A 665 5.02 -41.95 -9.29
C PRO A 665 5.07 -43.43 -9.71
N THR A 666 3.92 -44.11 -9.74
CA THR A 666 3.78 -45.51 -10.17
C THR A 666 2.82 -45.67 -11.34
N VAL A 667 2.24 -44.57 -11.83
CA VAL A 667 1.21 -44.57 -12.88
C VAL A 667 1.46 -43.40 -13.84
N PRO A 668 1.77 -43.69 -15.13
CA PRO A 668 2.03 -42.65 -16.11
C PRO A 668 0.85 -41.68 -16.31
N GLU A 669 1.12 -40.38 -16.39
CA GLU A 669 0.08 -39.38 -16.67
C GLU A 669 -0.05 -39.02 -18.17
N PRO A 670 -1.12 -39.44 -18.85
CA PRO A 670 -1.32 -39.06 -20.24
C PRO A 670 -1.70 -37.58 -20.37
N LEU A 671 -1.06 -36.86 -21.30
CA LEU A 671 -1.50 -35.54 -21.76
C LEU A 671 -2.88 -35.64 -22.41
N LEU A 672 -3.86 -34.95 -21.84
CA LEU A 672 -5.26 -34.94 -22.29
C LEU A 672 -5.57 -33.80 -23.26
N ALA A 673 -4.95 -32.64 -23.03
CA ALA A 673 -5.15 -31.44 -23.85
C ALA A 673 -4.00 -30.43 -23.64
N THR A 674 -3.62 -29.71 -24.69
CA THR A 674 -2.72 -28.54 -24.66
C THR A 674 -3.48 -27.31 -25.09
N ASP A 675 -3.02 -26.08 -24.82
CA ASP A 675 -3.67 -24.78 -25.13
C ASP A 675 -4.36 -24.64 -26.50
N GLY A 676 -4.07 -25.46 -27.50
CA GLY A 676 -4.69 -25.43 -28.82
C GLY A 676 -4.19 -24.25 -29.66
N LEU A 677 -3.12 -23.60 -29.23
CA LEU A 677 -2.38 -22.63 -30.03
C LEU A 677 -1.57 -23.38 -31.11
N THR A 678 -1.46 -22.80 -32.30
CA THR A 678 -0.47 -23.28 -33.26
C THR A 678 0.90 -23.07 -32.62
N PHE A 679 1.73 -24.12 -32.61
CA PHE A 679 3.12 -23.99 -32.17
C PHE A 679 3.77 -22.81 -32.88
N SER A 680 4.18 -21.79 -32.12
CA SER A 680 4.89 -20.65 -32.65
C SER A 680 6.38 -20.91 -32.60
N SER A 681 7.06 -20.68 -33.72
CA SER A 681 8.52 -20.71 -33.80
C SER A 681 9.19 -19.58 -33.01
N TRP A 682 8.40 -18.70 -32.41
CA TRP A 682 8.83 -17.42 -31.87
C TRP A 682 8.52 -17.31 -30.38
N GLU A 683 9.39 -16.64 -29.65
CA GLU A 683 9.19 -16.30 -28.24
C GLU A 683 9.33 -14.81 -27.98
N ASN A 684 8.54 -14.32 -27.02
CA ASN A 684 8.74 -13.02 -26.43
C ASN A 684 9.80 -13.12 -25.34
N VAL A 685 10.95 -12.49 -25.57
CA VAL A 685 12.12 -12.52 -24.70
C VAL A 685 12.17 -11.32 -23.75
N GLN A 686 11.12 -10.49 -23.68
CA GLN A 686 11.20 -9.25 -22.93
C GLN A 686 11.12 -9.48 -21.42
N ARG A 687 12.09 -8.94 -20.67
CA ARG A 687 12.04 -8.87 -19.20
C ARG A 687 11.75 -7.48 -18.67
N ASP A 688 11.68 -6.48 -19.54
CA ASP A 688 11.37 -5.11 -19.15
C ASP A 688 9.85 -4.86 -19.10
N PRO A 689 9.28 -4.52 -17.93
CA PRO A 689 7.86 -4.15 -17.79
C PRO A 689 7.42 -2.96 -18.66
N GLN A 690 8.35 -2.16 -19.21
CA GLN A 690 8.01 -1.04 -20.11
C GLN A 690 7.83 -1.47 -21.57
N VAL A 691 8.43 -2.58 -21.97
CA VAL A 691 8.39 -3.03 -23.37
C VAL A 691 7.88 -4.47 -23.48
N PRO A 692 6.69 -4.77 -22.90
CA PRO A 692 6.12 -6.12 -22.93
C PRO A 692 6.00 -6.65 -24.35
N GLY A 693 5.56 -5.82 -25.29
CA GLY A 693 5.46 -6.19 -26.70
C GLY A 693 4.36 -7.21 -26.97
N ARG A 694 3.36 -6.83 -27.77
CA ARG A 694 2.20 -7.70 -28.02
C ARG A 694 2.29 -8.58 -29.27
N PHE A 695 3.04 -8.18 -30.30
CA PHE A 695 3.14 -8.82 -31.63
C PHE A 695 1.90 -9.64 -32.01
N LEU A 696 0.91 -9.00 -32.61
CA LEU A 696 -0.38 -9.58 -32.96
C LEU A 696 -0.41 -10.05 -34.40
N ILE A 697 -1.10 -11.13 -34.74
CA ILE A 697 -1.31 -11.46 -36.16
C ILE A 697 -2.47 -10.64 -36.71
N ARG A 698 -2.21 -9.79 -37.71
CA ARG A 698 -3.20 -8.96 -38.38
C ARG A 698 -3.16 -9.20 -39.89
N ASP A 699 -4.34 -9.13 -40.53
CA ASP A 699 -4.51 -9.19 -41.98
C ASP A 699 -5.20 -7.89 -42.42
N PHE A 700 -4.48 -7.07 -43.16
CA PHE A 700 -4.95 -5.80 -43.72
C PHE A 700 -5.56 -5.97 -45.13
N GLY A 701 -5.58 -7.19 -45.69
CA GLY A 701 -6.01 -7.47 -47.05
C GLY A 701 -4.92 -7.22 -48.08
N GLY A 702 -5.19 -7.55 -49.36
CA GLY A 702 -4.26 -7.30 -50.47
C GLY A 702 -2.94 -8.08 -50.43
N GLY A 703 -2.80 -9.05 -49.52
CA GLY A 703 -1.54 -9.79 -49.27
C GLY A 703 -0.75 -9.31 -48.05
N PHE A 704 -1.22 -8.28 -47.34
CA PHE A 704 -0.56 -7.73 -46.15
C PHE A 704 -1.08 -8.41 -44.88
N ARG A 705 -0.58 -9.63 -44.66
CA ARG A 705 -0.76 -10.38 -43.41
C ARG A 705 0.60 -10.58 -42.77
N GLY A 706 0.66 -10.41 -41.45
CA GLY A 706 1.93 -10.52 -40.74
C GLY A 706 1.84 -10.36 -39.24
N ALA A 707 3.01 -10.42 -38.59
CA ALA A 707 3.16 -10.03 -37.19
C ALA A 707 3.16 -8.50 -37.08
N TRP A 708 2.17 -7.98 -36.38
CA TRP A 708 1.88 -6.56 -36.26
C TRP A 708 2.18 -6.08 -34.84
N GLU A 709 3.04 -5.09 -34.72
CA GLU A 709 3.41 -4.45 -33.47
C GLU A 709 2.99 -2.98 -33.55
N ASN A 710 2.17 -2.54 -32.60
CA ASN A 710 1.62 -1.18 -32.57
C ASN A 710 1.34 -0.70 -31.13
N SER A 711 2.05 -1.26 -30.16
CA SER A 711 1.88 -0.91 -28.74
C SER A 711 2.37 0.50 -28.42
N ASN A 712 3.24 1.07 -29.26
CA ASN A 712 4.05 2.25 -28.95
C ASN A 712 5.01 2.03 -27.76
N ASP A 713 5.28 0.77 -27.42
CA ASP A 713 6.20 0.43 -26.35
C ASP A 713 7.64 0.81 -26.75
N ASN A 714 8.34 1.50 -25.83
CA ASN A 714 9.71 1.91 -26.07
C ASN A 714 10.48 2.17 -24.77
N ARG A 715 11.80 2.01 -24.87
CA ARG A 715 12.81 2.48 -23.92
C ARG A 715 13.73 3.47 -24.58
N SER A 716 13.95 4.59 -23.92
CA SER A 716 14.85 5.62 -24.40
C SER A 716 16.31 5.23 -24.20
N ALA A 717 17.18 5.73 -25.08
CA ALA A 717 18.63 5.72 -24.87
C ALA A 717 19.07 6.45 -23.57
N LEU A 718 18.22 7.31 -23.00
CA LEU A 718 18.45 7.96 -21.71
C LEU A 718 18.03 7.12 -20.51
N THR A 719 17.41 5.96 -20.74
CA THR A 719 16.93 5.03 -19.69
C THR A 719 17.14 3.55 -20.06
N PRO A 720 18.34 3.12 -20.55
CA PRO A 720 18.60 1.71 -20.81
C PRO A 720 18.27 0.81 -19.64
N PHE A 721 17.72 -0.36 -19.97
CA PHE A 721 17.29 -1.36 -19.01
C PHE A 721 18.21 -2.58 -19.07
N ARG A 722 18.53 -3.14 -17.90
CA ARG A 722 19.09 -4.48 -17.77
C ARG A 722 18.17 -5.36 -16.94
N PRO A 723 17.84 -6.57 -17.42
CA PRO A 723 17.05 -7.54 -16.66
C PRO A 723 17.69 -7.93 -15.33
N ASP A 724 19.02 -7.96 -15.26
CA ASP A 724 19.80 -8.31 -14.07
C ASP A 724 19.90 -7.15 -13.04
N GLY A 725 19.33 -5.98 -13.36
CA GLY A 725 19.39 -4.78 -12.52
C GLY A 725 20.74 -4.06 -12.52
N GLY A 726 21.71 -4.51 -13.32
CA GLY A 726 23.04 -3.89 -13.41
C GLY A 726 23.03 -2.50 -14.07
N PRO A 727 24.14 -1.74 -13.93
CA PRO A 727 24.34 -0.47 -14.62
C PRO A 727 24.45 -0.65 -16.14
N VAL A 728 24.10 0.40 -16.89
CA VAL A 728 24.37 0.52 -18.32
C VAL A 728 24.85 1.92 -18.64
N ALA A 729 25.98 2.06 -19.34
CA ALA A 729 26.36 3.34 -19.90
C ALA A 729 25.39 3.76 -21.02
N ALA A 730 24.70 4.88 -20.85
CA ALA A 730 23.87 5.44 -21.92
C ALA A 730 24.75 5.88 -23.10
N VAL A 731 24.36 5.44 -24.30
CA VAL A 731 24.99 5.82 -25.57
C VAL A 731 23.90 6.41 -26.46
N ASP A 732 24.04 7.71 -26.76
CA ASP A 732 23.11 8.46 -27.61
C ASP A 732 22.75 7.67 -28.87
N HIS A 733 21.45 7.64 -29.18
CA HIS A 733 20.89 6.93 -30.32
C HIS A 733 21.17 5.43 -30.40
N THR A 734 21.66 4.79 -29.34
CA THR A 734 22.09 3.38 -29.37
C THR A 734 21.52 2.58 -28.21
N SER A 735 21.54 3.12 -26.98
CA SER A 735 21.12 2.40 -25.76
C SER A 735 19.59 2.34 -25.55
N TYR A 736 18.83 2.22 -26.63
CA TYR A 736 17.37 2.09 -26.61
C TYR A 736 16.94 0.63 -26.76
N ASP A 737 15.74 0.32 -26.28
CA ASP A 737 15.09 -0.99 -26.45
C ASP A 737 13.61 -0.82 -26.78
N GLY A 738 13.02 -1.82 -27.38
CA GLY A 738 11.58 -1.90 -27.61
C GLY A 738 11.16 -3.37 -27.71
N PRO A 739 9.87 -3.65 -27.98
CA PRO A 739 9.36 -4.98 -28.21
C PRO A 739 10.22 -5.78 -29.18
N ARG A 740 10.46 -7.06 -28.86
CA ARG A 740 11.26 -7.94 -29.70
C ARG A 740 10.78 -9.38 -29.55
N MET A 741 10.93 -10.12 -30.63
CA MET A 741 10.55 -11.51 -30.72
C MET A 741 11.66 -12.27 -31.43
N ILE A 742 12.13 -13.34 -30.81
CA ILE A 742 13.30 -14.13 -31.26
C ILE A 742 12.84 -15.54 -31.59
N ILE A 743 13.50 -16.18 -32.56
CA ILE A 743 13.26 -17.59 -32.85
C ILE A 743 13.58 -18.43 -31.62
N ARG A 744 12.67 -19.32 -31.26
CA ARG A 744 12.79 -20.23 -30.13
C ARG A 744 14.04 -21.10 -30.22
N PRO A 745 14.71 -21.40 -29.09
CA PRO A 745 15.89 -22.25 -29.10
C PRO A 745 15.58 -23.66 -29.61
N GLU A 746 14.36 -24.17 -29.44
CA GLU A 746 13.95 -25.50 -29.93
C GLU A 746 13.79 -25.57 -31.45
N VAL A 747 13.67 -24.43 -32.12
CA VAL A 747 13.55 -24.33 -33.59
C VAL A 747 14.89 -23.98 -34.23
N TRP A 748 15.76 -23.27 -33.51
CA TRP A 748 17.03 -22.80 -34.03
C TRP A 748 18.07 -23.92 -34.14
N GLU A 749 18.74 -24.00 -35.29
CA GLU A 749 19.91 -24.86 -35.48
C GLU A 749 21.18 -24.00 -35.51
N GLU A 750 22.19 -24.34 -34.70
CA GLU A 750 23.46 -23.58 -34.60
C GLU A 750 24.10 -23.31 -35.96
N SER A 751 23.95 -24.24 -36.92
CA SER A 751 24.47 -24.12 -38.29
C SER A 751 23.93 -22.92 -39.09
N TRP A 752 22.79 -22.35 -38.69
CA TRP A 752 22.16 -21.19 -39.34
C TRP A 752 22.89 -19.87 -39.06
N SER A 753 23.74 -19.87 -38.03
CA SER A 753 24.61 -18.77 -37.62
C SER A 753 25.43 -18.18 -38.79
N ASN A 754 25.88 -18.99 -39.75
CA ASN A 754 26.67 -18.54 -40.91
C ASN A 754 25.84 -18.49 -42.21
N GLY A 755 24.60 -18.03 -42.10
CA GLY A 755 23.65 -17.84 -43.20
C GLY A 755 23.22 -16.39 -43.40
N THR A 756 22.29 -16.17 -44.33
CA THR A 756 21.65 -14.87 -44.52
C THR A 756 20.30 -14.84 -43.82
N VAL A 757 20.11 -13.86 -42.94
CA VAL A 757 18.84 -13.58 -42.27
C VAL A 757 18.17 -12.39 -42.95
N SER A 758 16.86 -12.47 -43.21
CA SER A 758 16.14 -11.37 -43.84
C SER A 758 14.70 -11.23 -43.35
N THR A 759 14.18 -10.00 -43.41
CA THR A 759 12.76 -9.71 -43.15
C THR A 759 12.25 -8.62 -44.08
N VAL A 760 10.96 -8.71 -44.41
CA VAL A 760 10.21 -7.66 -45.12
C VAL A 760 9.15 -7.14 -44.18
N PHE A 761 9.01 -5.81 -44.12
CA PHE A 761 7.99 -5.15 -43.33
C PHE A 761 7.44 -3.92 -44.03
N SER A 762 6.24 -3.54 -43.59
CA SER A 762 5.55 -2.32 -43.97
C SER A 762 5.23 -1.51 -42.72
N VAL A 763 5.37 -0.19 -42.79
CA VAL A 763 5.15 0.70 -41.65
C VAL A 763 3.89 1.53 -41.81
N GLY A 764 3.18 1.74 -40.71
CA GLY A 764 2.17 2.77 -40.53
C GLY A 764 2.60 3.84 -39.52
N ASP A 765 3.88 3.84 -39.13
CA ASP A 765 4.54 4.83 -38.29
C ASP A 765 6.01 5.00 -38.72
N ASP A 766 6.65 6.13 -38.44
CA ASP A 766 8.03 6.43 -38.86
C ASP A 766 9.09 6.20 -37.77
N ASP A 767 8.74 5.57 -36.66
CA ASP A 767 9.67 5.22 -35.59
C ASP A 767 10.65 4.06 -35.95
N GLY A 768 11.26 3.39 -34.95
CA GLY A 768 12.29 2.38 -35.16
C GLY A 768 11.78 0.96 -35.47
N VAL A 769 12.26 0.36 -36.56
CA VAL A 769 12.09 -1.07 -36.90
C VAL A 769 13.45 -1.77 -36.86
N SER A 770 13.52 -2.94 -36.21
CA SER A 770 14.78 -3.67 -35.99
C SER A 770 14.75 -5.12 -36.50
N LEU A 771 15.87 -5.57 -37.08
CA LEU A 771 16.20 -6.98 -37.30
C LEU A 771 17.34 -7.37 -36.35
N TYR A 772 17.11 -8.36 -35.49
CA TYR A 772 18.10 -8.93 -34.58
C TYR A 772 18.80 -10.14 -35.23
N PHE A 773 20.11 -10.23 -35.02
CA PHE A 773 20.94 -11.33 -35.48
C PHE A 773 22.07 -11.60 -34.46
N ARG A 774 22.60 -12.83 -34.46
CA ARG A 774 23.55 -13.30 -33.43
C ARG A 774 23.04 -13.01 -32.00
N TYR A 775 21.74 -13.20 -31.78
CA TYR A 775 21.09 -13.00 -30.50
C TYR A 775 21.36 -14.21 -29.59
N VAL A 776 22.08 -13.99 -28.50
CA VAL A 776 22.35 -15.01 -27.48
C VAL A 776 21.30 -14.89 -26.37
N ASP A 777 21.20 -13.69 -25.79
CA ASP A 777 20.27 -13.32 -24.72
C ASP A 777 20.00 -11.80 -24.78
N GLU A 778 19.24 -11.25 -23.83
CA GLU A 778 18.88 -9.82 -23.80
C GLU A 778 20.07 -8.86 -23.63
N LEU A 779 21.18 -9.36 -23.10
CA LEU A 779 22.42 -8.63 -22.86
C LEU A 779 23.43 -8.76 -24.02
N ASN A 780 23.21 -9.71 -24.94
CA ASN A 780 24.18 -10.13 -25.95
C ASN A 780 23.52 -10.34 -27.33
N TRP A 781 23.65 -9.37 -28.23
CA TRP A 781 23.06 -9.43 -29.57
C TRP A 781 23.66 -8.40 -30.54
N TYR A 782 23.33 -8.52 -31.82
CA TYR A 782 23.44 -7.44 -32.83
C TYR A 782 22.07 -7.10 -33.40
N ARG A 783 21.91 -5.86 -33.86
CA ARG A 783 20.71 -5.45 -34.59
C ARG A 783 21.01 -4.47 -35.71
N VAL A 784 20.17 -4.51 -36.74
CA VAL A 784 20.03 -3.46 -37.75
C VAL A 784 18.73 -2.74 -37.46
N THR A 785 18.77 -1.41 -37.33
CA THR A 785 17.58 -0.60 -37.09
C THR A 785 17.43 0.46 -38.18
N ILE A 786 16.21 0.66 -38.65
CA ILE A 786 15.84 1.77 -39.53
C ILE A 786 14.77 2.63 -38.83
N CYS A 787 14.92 3.94 -38.93
CA CYS A 787 14.02 4.93 -38.34
C CYS A 787 13.81 6.08 -39.31
N GLY A 788 12.57 6.58 -39.39
CA GLY A 788 12.11 7.68 -40.21
C GLY A 788 11.90 9.00 -39.46
N GLU A 789 11.80 8.94 -38.14
CA GLU A 789 11.66 10.12 -37.30
C GLU A 789 13.04 10.80 -37.05
N ASP A 790 13.10 12.12 -37.17
CA ASP A 790 14.30 12.91 -36.86
C ASP A 790 14.51 12.97 -35.34
N GLY A 791 15.60 12.39 -34.84
CA GLY A 791 15.67 11.97 -33.45
C GLY A 791 16.66 12.74 -32.58
N ALA A 792 16.19 13.17 -31.40
CA ALA A 792 17.01 13.56 -30.24
C ALA A 792 17.91 12.40 -29.74
N PRO A 793 18.93 12.64 -28.89
CA PRO A 793 19.82 11.60 -28.35
C PRO A 793 19.12 10.39 -27.69
N SER A 794 17.87 10.57 -27.30
CA SER A 794 17.03 9.63 -26.56
C SER A 794 16.42 8.50 -27.38
N ARG A 795 16.54 8.46 -28.71
CA ARG A 795 15.80 7.54 -29.59
C ARG A 795 16.65 7.02 -30.78
N PRO A 796 16.21 5.97 -31.52
CA PRO A 796 16.86 5.55 -32.74
C PRO A 796 17.00 6.73 -33.70
N ARG A 797 18.15 6.87 -34.35
CA ARG A 797 18.42 8.01 -35.23
C ARG A 797 17.82 7.80 -36.62
N LEU A 798 17.36 8.89 -37.24
CA LEU A 798 16.93 8.93 -38.64
C LEU A 798 17.97 8.26 -39.54
N GLY A 799 17.53 7.25 -40.28
CA GLY A 799 18.40 6.47 -41.15
C GLY A 799 18.47 4.99 -40.77
N VAL A 800 19.54 4.33 -41.23
CA VAL A 800 19.89 2.94 -40.88
C VAL A 800 21.09 2.91 -39.94
N SER A 801 20.97 2.27 -38.79
CA SER A 801 22.06 1.95 -37.86
C SER A 801 22.32 0.45 -37.80
N VAL A 802 23.58 0.09 -37.54
CA VAL A 802 23.94 -1.26 -37.08
C VAL A 802 24.59 -1.13 -35.73
N GLU A 803 24.13 -1.94 -34.78
CA GLU A 803 24.41 -1.79 -33.36
C GLU A 803 24.62 -3.17 -32.73
N LYS A 804 25.30 -3.20 -31.60
CA LYS A 804 25.50 -4.40 -30.80
C LYS A 804 25.28 -4.14 -29.32
N ARG A 805 25.02 -5.23 -28.61
CA ARG A 805 25.02 -5.31 -27.15
C ARG A 805 25.94 -6.46 -26.71
N VAL A 806 26.85 -6.19 -25.78
CA VAL A 806 27.79 -7.18 -25.22
C VAL A 806 27.81 -7.00 -23.71
N GLU A 807 27.48 -8.06 -22.97
CA GLU A 807 27.40 -8.03 -21.50
C GLU A 807 26.55 -6.85 -20.96
N GLY A 808 25.52 -6.47 -21.71
CA GLY A 808 24.61 -5.37 -21.38
C GLY A 808 24.99 -4.00 -21.96
N GLU A 809 26.22 -3.83 -22.46
CA GLU A 809 26.76 -2.57 -22.98
C GLU A 809 26.47 -2.37 -24.47
N TYR A 810 26.03 -1.17 -24.85
CA TYR A 810 25.63 -0.84 -26.22
C TYR A 810 26.77 -0.20 -27.02
N ALA A 811 26.87 -0.53 -28.30
CA ALA A 811 27.78 0.14 -29.22
C ALA A 811 27.21 0.22 -30.64
N GLN A 812 27.43 1.35 -31.30
CA GLN A 812 27.10 1.53 -32.71
C GLN A 812 28.29 1.11 -33.59
N LEU A 813 28.01 0.31 -34.61
CA LEU A 813 28.99 -0.20 -35.56
C LEU A 813 28.93 0.53 -36.90
N ALA A 814 27.75 0.97 -37.33
CA ALA A 814 27.58 1.69 -38.61
C ALA A 814 26.37 2.66 -38.64
N PHE A 815 26.42 3.61 -39.58
CA PHE A 815 25.40 4.62 -39.88
C PHE A 815 25.35 4.93 -41.37
N ASP A 816 24.14 5.01 -41.93
CA ASP A 816 23.81 5.89 -43.05
C ASP A 816 22.43 6.56 -42.84
N ASN A 817 22.26 7.82 -43.26
CA ASN A 817 20.98 8.54 -43.22
C ASN A 817 20.30 8.67 -44.59
N PHE A 818 20.83 8.01 -45.62
CA PHE A 818 20.32 8.07 -46.99
C PHE A 818 18.93 7.43 -47.15
N MET A 819 18.54 6.54 -46.23
CA MET A 819 17.29 5.79 -46.30
C MET A 819 16.64 5.70 -44.93
N ALA A 820 15.31 5.89 -44.90
CA ALA A 820 14.48 5.90 -43.71
C ALA A 820 13.13 5.21 -44.00
N THR A 821 12.33 5.00 -42.95
CA THR A 821 10.92 4.61 -43.07
C THR A 821 10.05 5.85 -43.27
N ASP A 822 8.95 5.74 -44.02
CA ASP A 822 7.97 6.82 -44.19
C ASP A 822 6.59 6.21 -44.46
N PRO A 823 5.62 6.31 -43.52
CA PRO A 823 4.29 5.72 -43.71
C PRO A 823 3.50 6.38 -44.84
N ALA A 824 3.82 7.61 -45.23
CA ALA A 824 3.18 8.31 -46.35
C ALA A 824 3.88 8.09 -47.69
N ASP A 825 5.07 7.46 -47.70
CA ASP A 825 5.86 7.18 -48.90
C ASP A 825 6.14 8.45 -49.75
N LEU A 826 6.34 9.60 -49.09
CA LEU A 826 6.53 10.91 -49.75
C LEU A 826 8.01 11.23 -50.01
N GLY A 827 8.88 10.85 -49.09
CA GLY A 827 10.31 11.12 -49.12
C GLY A 827 11.19 9.90 -48.92
N PHE A 828 10.66 8.85 -48.28
CA PHE A 828 11.34 7.58 -48.09
C PHE A 828 10.40 6.40 -48.39
N PHE A 829 10.54 5.28 -47.68
CA PHE A 829 9.88 4.03 -48.05
C PHE A 829 8.91 3.54 -46.98
N LYS A 830 7.67 3.25 -47.40
CA LYS A 830 6.68 2.58 -46.55
C LYS A 830 6.94 1.09 -46.37
N ARG A 831 7.55 0.45 -47.37
CA ARG A 831 7.87 -0.98 -47.38
C ARG A 831 9.35 -1.21 -47.63
N VAL A 832 9.99 -1.99 -46.75
CA VAL A 832 11.45 -2.14 -46.71
C VAL A 832 11.84 -3.61 -46.48
N ARG A 833 12.97 -4.01 -47.06
CA ARG A 833 13.63 -5.29 -46.77
C ARG A 833 14.95 -5.03 -46.05
N ILE A 834 15.20 -5.76 -44.96
CA ILE A 834 16.52 -5.86 -44.32
C ILE A 834 17.07 -7.26 -44.56
N SER A 835 18.35 -7.38 -44.90
CA SER A 835 19.08 -8.65 -44.96
C SER A 835 20.49 -8.53 -44.41
N VAL A 836 20.94 -9.57 -43.71
CA VAL A 836 22.28 -9.66 -43.12
C VAL A 836 22.89 -11.00 -43.51
N GLU A 837 23.89 -10.99 -44.38
CA GLU A 837 24.72 -12.15 -44.69
C GLU A 837 25.83 -12.27 -43.64
N GLN A 838 25.93 -13.44 -43.00
CA GLN A 838 26.80 -13.68 -41.85
C GLN A 838 27.81 -14.78 -42.18
N ASP A 839 29.10 -14.51 -41.98
CA ASP A 839 30.18 -15.50 -42.11
C ASP A 839 31.22 -15.27 -41.00
N GLY A 840 31.15 -16.07 -39.93
CA GLY A 840 31.88 -15.78 -38.69
C GLY A 840 31.55 -14.38 -38.16
N GLY A 841 32.55 -13.61 -37.76
CA GLY A 841 32.37 -12.21 -37.35
C GLY A 841 32.26 -11.21 -38.52
N SER A 842 32.15 -11.65 -39.77
CA SER A 842 31.92 -10.76 -40.92
C SER A 842 30.44 -10.66 -41.27
N PHE A 843 29.95 -9.44 -41.42
CA PHE A 843 28.55 -9.14 -41.71
C PHE A 843 28.42 -8.22 -42.92
N LEU A 844 27.63 -8.63 -43.91
CA LEU A 844 27.19 -7.77 -45.00
C LEU A 844 25.70 -7.42 -44.78
N VAL A 845 25.45 -6.20 -44.32
CA VAL A 845 24.10 -5.67 -44.06
C VAL A 845 23.62 -4.95 -45.30
N ARG A 846 22.40 -5.25 -45.74
CA ARG A 846 21.71 -4.56 -46.83
C ARG A 846 20.31 -4.19 -46.39
N VAL A 847 19.93 -2.94 -46.63
CA VAL A 847 18.56 -2.47 -46.45
C VAL A 847 18.10 -1.92 -47.79
N THR A 848 16.91 -2.28 -48.25
CA THR A 848 16.43 -1.96 -49.61
C THR A 848 14.98 -1.48 -49.58
N GLY A 849 14.71 -0.34 -50.21
CA GLY A 849 13.36 0.22 -50.39
C GLY A 849 12.55 -0.50 -51.47
N TRP A 850 11.25 -0.62 -51.24
CA TRP A 850 10.30 -1.06 -52.26
C TRP A 850 10.04 0.04 -53.28
N ASP A 851 9.95 -0.30 -54.56
CA ASP A 851 9.67 0.64 -55.64
C ASP A 851 8.40 0.21 -56.40
N GLU A 852 7.33 0.99 -56.23
CA GLU A 852 6.06 0.75 -56.93
C GLU A 852 6.10 1.09 -58.43
N PHE A 853 7.11 1.83 -58.88
CA PHE A 853 7.19 2.36 -60.24
C PHE A 853 7.96 1.45 -61.21
N ILE A 854 8.71 0.46 -60.71
CA ILE A 854 9.26 -0.60 -61.56
C ILE A 854 8.16 -1.61 -61.94
N THR A 855 8.33 -2.30 -63.07
CA THR A 855 7.30 -3.20 -63.61
C THR A 855 7.85 -4.62 -63.80
N PRO A 856 7.41 -5.61 -63.00
CA PRO A 856 6.50 -5.47 -61.85
C PRO A 856 7.16 -4.72 -60.66
N PRO A 857 6.35 -4.13 -59.75
CA PRO A 857 6.86 -3.57 -58.49
C PRO A 857 7.71 -4.58 -57.71
N ASP A 858 8.87 -4.15 -57.22
CA ASP A 858 9.84 -5.00 -56.50
C ASP A 858 10.77 -4.14 -55.63
N PHE A 859 11.65 -4.78 -54.87
CA PHE A 859 12.75 -4.11 -54.17
C PHE A 859 13.80 -3.64 -55.16
N ASN A 860 14.14 -2.34 -55.11
CA ASN A 860 15.03 -1.72 -56.08
C ASN A 860 16.45 -1.56 -55.50
N PRO A 861 17.48 -2.23 -56.07
CA PRO A 861 18.86 -2.09 -55.59
C PRO A 861 19.46 -0.69 -55.80
N ASP A 862 18.83 0.17 -56.61
CA ASP A 862 19.20 1.59 -56.71
C ASP A 862 18.79 2.38 -55.44
N PHE A 863 17.92 1.80 -54.60
CA PHE A 863 17.46 2.32 -53.30
C PHE A 863 17.95 1.43 -52.14
N GLU A 864 19.26 1.15 -52.11
CA GLU A 864 19.90 0.28 -51.12
C GLU A 864 20.95 1.04 -50.27
N THR A 865 20.97 0.76 -48.97
CA THR A 865 22.09 1.08 -48.06
C THR A 865 22.82 -0.21 -47.71
N VAL A 866 24.16 -0.20 -47.83
CA VAL A 866 25.00 -1.38 -47.60
C VAL A 866 26.12 -1.09 -46.60
N PHE A 867 26.28 -1.96 -45.61
CA PHE A 867 27.42 -1.94 -44.68
C PHE A 867 28.18 -3.26 -44.73
N PHE A 868 29.51 -3.16 -44.68
CA PHE A 868 30.39 -4.29 -44.39
C PHE A 868 31.02 -4.06 -43.01
N ILE A 869 30.74 -4.96 -42.06
CA ILE A 869 31.15 -4.84 -40.66
C ILE A 869 31.91 -6.11 -40.28
N THR A 870 32.92 -5.96 -39.41
CA THR A 870 33.63 -7.11 -38.83
C THR A 870 33.69 -6.94 -37.32
N ASP A 871 33.15 -7.90 -36.58
CA ASP A 871 33.13 -7.93 -35.12
C ASP A 871 32.93 -9.38 -34.63
N ASP A 872 33.83 -9.85 -33.76
CA ASP A 872 33.86 -11.26 -33.30
C ASP A 872 33.23 -11.44 -31.90
N SER A 873 32.46 -10.46 -31.39
CA SER A 873 31.92 -10.51 -30.01
C SER A 873 30.97 -11.69 -29.82
N HIS A 874 30.07 -11.95 -30.79
CA HIS A 874 29.16 -13.11 -30.75
C HIS A 874 29.30 -13.94 -32.02
N PRO A 875 30.05 -15.06 -31.98
CA PRO A 875 30.34 -15.87 -33.16
C PRO A 875 29.15 -16.70 -33.64
N GLU A 876 28.11 -16.85 -32.81
CA GLU A 876 26.89 -17.64 -33.02
C GLU A 876 25.72 -16.98 -32.27
N GLY A 877 24.49 -17.26 -32.71
CA GLY A 877 23.30 -16.76 -32.04
C GLY A 877 22.08 -16.70 -32.94
N ARG A 878 20.91 -16.65 -32.32
CA ARG A 878 19.58 -16.68 -32.94
C ARG A 878 19.26 -15.38 -33.67
N ALA A 879 18.12 -15.34 -34.33
CA ALA A 879 17.68 -14.16 -35.06
C ALA A 879 16.22 -13.82 -34.75
N GLY A 880 15.83 -12.57 -35.01
CA GLY A 880 14.45 -12.17 -34.89
C GLY A 880 14.19 -10.72 -35.25
N ILE A 881 13.06 -10.19 -34.78
CA ILE A 881 12.50 -8.90 -35.18
C ILE A 881 12.17 -8.06 -33.95
N GLY A 882 12.13 -6.74 -34.12
CA GLY A 882 11.67 -5.86 -33.06
C GLY A 882 11.23 -4.48 -33.55
N ALA A 883 10.55 -3.77 -32.67
CA ALA A 883 10.02 -2.44 -32.91
C ALA A 883 10.46 -1.51 -31.78
N TRP A 884 10.37 -0.21 -32.01
CA TRP A 884 10.58 0.84 -31.02
C TRP A 884 9.55 1.93 -31.28
N ALA A 885 8.70 2.23 -30.30
CA ALA A 885 7.70 3.31 -30.34
C ALA A 885 6.71 3.26 -31.53
N MET A 886 6.55 2.10 -32.17
CA MET A 886 5.60 1.91 -33.27
C MET A 886 4.16 2.08 -32.77
N GLY A 887 3.54 3.22 -33.05
CA GLY A 887 2.21 3.59 -32.60
C GLY A 887 1.28 3.78 -33.78
N GLY A 888 1.08 5.03 -34.22
CA GLY A 888 0.19 5.34 -35.31
C GLY A 888 0.36 6.76 -35.84
N HIS A 889 0.14 6.91 -37.15
CA HIS A 889 0.33 8.15 -37.86
C HIS A 889 -1.02 8.81 -38.29
N THR A 890 -0.98 10.03 -38.82
CA THR A 890 -2.14 10.85 -39.25
C THR A 890 -2.27 11.09 -40.78
N PHE A 891 -1.48 10.41 -41.62
CA PHE A 891 -1.49 10.63 -43.07
C PHE A 891 -2.46 9.68 -43.78
N GLU A 892 -2.83 10.00 -45.04
CA GLU A 892 -3.57 9.07 -45.89
C GLU A 892 -2.60 8.02 -46.45
N GLU A 893 -2.87 6.75 -46.18
CA GLU A 893 -2.01 5.64 -46.61
C GLU A 893 -2.12 5.39 -48.13
N PRO A 894 -1.02 5.03 -48.82
CA PRO A 894 -1.07 4.64 -50.23
C PRO A 894 -2.01 3.45 -50.47
N GLU A 895 -2.82 3.50 -51.54
CA GLU A 895 -3.84 2.47 -51.85
C GLU A 895 -3.24 1.05 -51.98
N TRP A 896 -1.97 0.93 -52.35
CA TRP A 896 -1.28 -0.34 -52.55
C TRP A 896 -0.68 -0.95 -51.28
N ASN A 897 -0.61 -0.20 -50.17
CA ASN A 897 -0.10 -0.68 -48.88
C ASN A 897 -1.02 -0.22 -47.73
N PRO A 898 -1.89 -1.10 -47.23
CA PRO A 898 -2.97 -0.76 -46.30
C PRO A 898 -2.55 -0.66 -44.82
N VAL A 899 -1.26 -0.77 -44.48
CA VAL A 899 -0.80 -0.71 -43.08
C VAL A 899 -0.96 0.71 -42.54
N ASP A 900 -1.85 0.87 -41.57
CA ASP A 900 -2.35 2.17 -41.06
C ASP A 900 -1.69 2.65 -39.76
N SER A 901 -0.95 1.77 -39.09
CA SER A 901 -0.35 2.04 -37.78
C SER A 901 0.71 0.99 -37.45
N GLY A 902 1.67 1.38 -36.62
CA GLY A 902 2.76 0.54 -36.14
C GLY A 902 3.62 -0.06 -37.25
N VAL A 903 4.10 -1.29 -37.07
CA VAL A 903 4.85 -2.06 -38.07
C VAL A 903 4.24 -3.43 -38.30
N LEU A 904 4.11 -3.81 -39.57
CA LEU A 904 3.72 -5.14 -40.00
C LEU A 904 4.92 -5.88 -40.58
N PHE A 905 5.43 -6.88 -39.87
CA PHE A 905 6.41 -7.82 -40.40
C PHE A 905 5.70 -8.86 -41.27
N GLU A 906 5.89 -8.75 -42.57
CA GLU A 906 5.19 -9.55 -43.58
C GLU A 906 5.84 -10.93 -43.78
N SER A 907 7.17 -11.02 -43.62
CA SER A 907 7.88 -12.29 -43.76
C SER A 907 9.25 -12.28 -43.07
N PHE A 908 9.74 -13.48 -42.76
CA PHE A 908 11.08 -13.72 -42.26
C PHE A 908 11.69 -14.94 -42.94
N GLU A 909 12.97 -14.88 -43.31
CA GLU A 909 13.66 -15.96 -44.01
C GLU A 909 15.11 -16.10 -43.54
N ILE A 910 15.57 -17.35 -43.38
CA ILE A 910 16.97 -17.69 -43.20
C ILE A 910 17.42 -18.61 -44.32
N THR A 911 18.57 -18.29 -44.94
CA THR A 911 19.21 -19.14 -45.94
C THR A 911 20.60 -19.58 -45.49
N ALA A 912 20.93 -20.85 -45.75
CA ALA A 912 22.28 -21.39 -45.61
C ALA A 912 22.86 -21.64 -47.01
N GLY A 913 23.69 -20.70 -47.49
CA GLY A 913 24.05 -20.65 -48.91
C GLY A 913 22.80 -20.42 -49.78
N PRO A 914 22.53 -21.22 -50.83
CA PRO A 914 21.36 -21.03 -51.68
C PRO A 914 20.07 -21.67 -51.14
N ALA A 915 20.11 -22.38 -50.00
CA ALA A 915 18.96 -23.12 -49.48
C ALA A 915 18.24 -22.32 -48.39
N VAL A 916 16.92 -22.16 -48.52
CA VAL A 916 16.06 -21.66 -47.44
C VAL A 916 15.95 -22.73 -46.37
N VAL A 917 16.40 -22.41 -45.15
CA VAL A 917 16.39 -23.33 -44.00
C VAL A 917 15.31 -22.99 -42.98
N PHE A 918 14.81 -21.75 -42.98
CA PHE A 918 13.68 -21.31 -42.18
C PHE A 918 12.90 -20.22 -42.93
N THR A 919 11.57 -20.27 -42.85
CA THR A 919 10.69 -19.24 -43.39
C THR A 919 9.47 -19.08 -42.50
N GLU A 920 9.02 -17.84 -42.32
CA GLU A 920 7.78 -17.48 -41.66
C GLU A 920 7.00 -16.49 -42.53
N ASP A 921 5.75 -16.84 -42.85
CA ASP A 921 4.81 -16.00 -43.60
C ASP A 921 3.54 -15.68 -42.81
N TRP A 922 3.47 -16.11 -41.54
CA TRP A 922 2.40 -15.84 -40.58
C TRP A 922 1.01 -16.38 -40.99
N SER A 923 0.93 -17.16 -42.07
CA SER A 923 -0.33 -17.69 -42.58
C SER A 923 -0.88 -18.84 -41.74
N GLY A 924 0.01 -19.58 -41.05
CA GLY A 924 -0.33 -20.70 -40.18
C GLY A 924 -0.78 -20.32 -38.77
N LEU A 925 -0.64 -19.04 -38.37
CA LEU A 925 -1.00 -18.57 -37.04
C LEU A 925 -2.41 -17.96 -37.01
N LEU A 926 -3.07 -18.04 -35.85
CA LEU A 926 -4.40 -17.46 -35.63
C LEU A 926 -4.35 -15.92 -35.70
N LEU A 927 -5.41 -15.30 -36.23
CA LEU A 927 -5.57 -13.85 -36.14
C LEU A 927 -5.79 -13.44 -34.68
N ALA A 928 -5.33 -12.25 -34.30
CA ALA A 928 -5.32 -11.80 -32.91
C ALA A 928 -6.69 -11.86 -32.21
N ASN A 929 -7.77 -11.58 -32.93
CA ASN A 929 -9.14 -11.59 -32.40
C ASN A 929 -9.83 -12.97 -32.45
N VAL A 930 -9.10 -14.03 -32.84
CA VAL A 930 -9.59 -15.40 -32.88
C VAL A 930 -9.03 -16.17 -31.70
N LEU A 931 -9.92 -16.67 -30.84
CA LEU A 931 -9.56 -17.51 -29.71
C LEU A 931 -9.11 -18.91 -30.17
N PRO A 932 -8.18 -19.56 -29.45
CA PRO A 932 -7.75 -20.91 -29.77
C PRO A 932 -8.89 -21.92 -29.64
N ALA A 933 -8.80 -23.02 -30.38
CA ALA A 933 -9.87 -24.00 -30.43
C ALA A 933 -10.18 -24.57 -29.02
N GLY A 934 -11.46 -24.53 -28.64
CA GLY A 934 -11.91 -25.02 -27.33
C GLY A 934 -11.93 -23.96 -26.22
N TRP A 935 -11.45 -22.74 -26.47
CA TRP A 935 -11.53 -21.63 -25.52
C TRP A 935 -12.71 -20.72 -25.79
N THR A 936 -13.29 -20.20 -24.70
CA THR A 936 -14.44 -19.29 -24.72
C THR A 936 -14.26 -18.21 -23.68
N ASN A 937 -14.58 -16.96 -24.03
CA ASN A 937 -14.71 -15.89 -23.06
C ASN A 937 -16.00 -16.09 -22.26
N ALA A 938 -15.90 -16.34 -20.96
CA ALA A 938 -17.07 -16.56 -20.11
C ALA A 938 -17.91 -15.29 -19.96
N PHE A 939 -17.26 -14.12 -19.96
CA PHE A 939 -17.90 -12.82 -19.78
C PHE A 939 -18.12 -12.06 -21.10
N ALA A 940 -18.28 -12.77 -22.21
CA ALA A 940 -18.45 -12.17 -23.55
C ALA A 940 -19.59 -11.12 -23.62
N ASP A 941 -20.62 -11.26 -22.79
CA ASP A 941 -21.78 -10.35 -22.75
C ASP A 941 -21.75 -9.35 -21.58
N GLU A 942 -20.66 -9.29 -20.80
CA GLU A 942 -20.51 -8.40 -19.64
C GLU A 942 -19.40 -7.37 -19.84
N ALA A 943 -19.75 -6.16 -20.31
CA ALA A 943 -18.79 -5.14 -20.74
C ALA A 943 -17.69 -4.75 -19.71
N SER A 944 -17.95 -4.90 -18.40
CA SER A 944 -16.95 -4.62 -17.35
C SER A 944 -15.97 -5.77 -17.09
N LEU A 945 -16.28 -6.98 -17.54
CA LEU A 945 -15.53 -8.21 -17.28
C LEU A 945 -15.15 -8.99 -18.54
N GLU A 946 -15.67 -8.63 -19.72
CA GLU A 946 -15.35 -9.25 -21.01
C GLU A 946 -13.83 -9.33 -21.23
N GLY A 947 -13.13 -8.26 -20.85
CA GLY A 947 -11.69 -8.14 -21.08
C GLY A 947 -11.34 -8.03 -22.56
N VAL A 948 -10.04 -8.10 -22.86
CA VAL A 948 -9.52 -8.07 -24.24
C VAL A 948 -8.56 -9.24 -24.40
N TRP A 949 -9.07 -10.36 -24.90
CA TRP A 949 -8.32 -11.61 -25.09
C TRP A 949 -7.80 -11.69 -26.52
N LEU A 950 -6.47 -11.74 -26.68
CA LEU A 950 -5.80 -11.71 -27.98
C LEU A 950 -4.82 -12.88 -28.11
N THR A 951 -4.68 -13.44 -29.31
CA THR A 951 -3.61 -14.38 -29.63
C THR A 951 -2.41 -13.64 -30.21
N THR A 952 -1.21 -13.98 -29.73
CA THR A 952 0.04 -13.34 -30.15
C THR A 952 0.79 -14.20 -31.17
N ALA A 953 1.66 -13.56 -31.95
CA ALA A 953 2.55 -14.19 -32.91
C ALA A 953 3.57 -15.11 -32.23
N HIS A 954 3.95 -14.82 -30.97
CA HIS A 954 4.86 -15.65 -30.17
C HIS A 954 4.18 -16.81 -29.44
N GLY A 955 2.92 -17.10 -29.80
CA GLY A 955 2.21 -18.28 -29.30
C GLY A 955 1.77 -18.16 -27.86
N THR A 956 1.20 -17.01 -27.48
CA THR A 956 0.61 -16.79 -26.15
C THR A 956 -0.82 -16.27 -26.29
N VAL A 957 -1.57 -16.37 -25.19
CA VAL A 957 -2.80 -15.59 -25.03
C VAL A 957 -2.45 -14.33 -24.22
N LEU A 958 -2.84 -13.16 -24.70
CA LEU A 958 -2.68 -11.87 -24.03
C LEU A 958 -4.04 -11.39 -23.53
N GLN A 959 -4.11 -10.99 -22.26
CA GLN A 959 -5.20 -10.17 -21.74
C GLN A 959 -4.73 -8.71 -21.69
N ALA A 960 -5.38 -7.85 -22.48
CA ALA A 960 -4.91 -6.49 -22.78
C ALA A 960 -5.72 -5.36 -22.11
N SER A 961 -6.68 -5.66 -21.22
CA SER A 961 -7.70 -4.68 -20.84
C SER A 961 -7.48 -4.01 -19.48
N GLY A 962 -6.72 -4.63 -18.58
CA GLY A 962 -6.60 -4.15 -17.20
C GLY A 962 -7.93 -4.15 -16.43
N ALA A 963 -8.89 -4.99 -16.82
CA ALA A 963 -10.19 -5.04 -16.16
C ALA A 963 -10.12 -5.78 -14.81
N GLY A 964 -10.91 -5.32 -13.85
CA GLY A 964 -11.02 -5.92 -12.51
C GLY A 964 -11.73 -4.97 -11.55
N GLY A 965 -12.75 -5.47 -10.84
CA GLY A 965 -13.52 -4.69 -9.86
C GLY A 965 -12.76 -4.47 -8.55
N GLY A 966 -13.16 -3.48 -7.75
CA GLY A 966 -12.60 -3.31 -6.40
C GLY A 966 -13.02 -4.45 -5.47
N THR A 967 -12.11 -4.93 -4.62
CA THR A 967 -12.43 -5.91 -3.57
C THR A 967 -13.23 -5.26 -2.44
N SER A 968 -13.93 -6.04 -1.60
CA SER A 968 -14.48 -5.52 -0.35
C SER A 968 -13.41 -5.31 0.74
N GLY A 969 -12.19 -5.81 0.50
CA GLY A 969 -11.08 -5.78 1.45
C GLY A 969 -10.63 -4.38 1.83
N THR A 970 -10.19 -4.24 3.08
CA THR A 970 -9.53 -3.03 3.62
C THR A 970 -8.09 -3.35 4.01
N SER A 971 -7.29 -2.34 4.32
CA SER A 971 -5.90 -2.54 4.80
C SER A 971 -5.82 -3.40 6.07
N GLY A 972 -6.82 -3.34 6.95
CA GLY A 972 -6.91 -4.16 8.16
C GLY A 972 -7.58 -5.53 7.96
N ASN A 973 -8.31 -5.73 6.87
CA ASN A 973 -9.02 -6.96 6.57
C ASN A 973 -9.00 -7.23 5.05
N PRO A 974 -7.85 -7.72 4.54
CA PRO A 974 -7.67 -7.95 3.11
C PRO A 974 -8.65 -9.01 2.58
N ARG A 975 -9.04 -8.88 1.31
CA ARG A 975 -9.94 -9.81 0.60
C ARG A 975 -9.50 -9.95 -0.86
N ALA A 976 -9.83 -11.07 -1.47
CA ALA A 976 -9.65 -11.32 -2.90
C ALA A 976 -10.99 -11.57 -3.63
N ASP A 977 -12.06 -10.95 -3.14
CA ASP A 977 -13.46 -11.17 -3.50
C ASP A 977 -13.96 -10.29 -4.65
N ALA A 978 -13.13 -10.11 -5.67
CA ALA A 978 -13.48 -9.36 -6.87
C ALA A 978 -13.42 -10.22 -8.13
N ASP A 979 -14.38 -10.03 -9.03
CA ASP A 979 -14.37 -10.63 -10.36
C ASP A 979 -13.33 -9.94 -11.27
N GLY A 980 -12.81 -10.73 -12.20
CA GLY A 980 -11.92 -10.30 -13.29
C GLY A 980 -12.25 -11.09 -14.56
N PRO A 981 -11.67 -10.71 -15.70
CA PRO A 981 -11.90 -11.41 -16.96
C PRO A 981 -11.58 -12.91 -16.87
N LEU A 982 -12.37 -13.73 -17.59
CA LEU A 982 -12.25 -15.18 -17.60
C LEU A 982 -12.21 -15.73 -19.02
N LEU A 983 -11.14 -16.44 -19.35
CA LEU A 983 -11.04 -17.24 -20.56
C LEU A 983 -11.02 -18.71 -20.17
N VAL A 984 -12.05 -19.45 -20.52
CA VAL A 984 -12.27 -20.83 -20.04
C VAL A 984 -12.15 -21.81 -21.18
N ARG A 985 -11.55 -22.96 -20.92
CA ARG A 985 -11.45 -24.05 -21.87
C ARG A 985 -12.53 -25.11 -21.66
N SER A 986 -13.13 -25.56 -22.75
CA SER A 986 -14.00 -26.74 -22.77
C SER A 986 -13.16 -28.03 -22.76
N LEU A 987 -13.40 -28.89 -21.77
CA LEU A 987 -12.82 -30.24 -21.67
C LEU A 987 -13.91 -31.29 -21.34
N PRO A 988 -13.64 -32.58 -21.58
CA PRO A 988 -14.40 -33.66 -20.95
C PRO A 988 -14.39 -33.48 -19.43
N ALA A 989 -15.45 -33.90 -18.74
CA ALA A 989 -15.51 -33.82 -17.28
C ALA A 989 -14.35 -34.62 -16.63
N LEU A 990 -13.38 -33.93 -16.04
CA LEU A 990 -12.25 -34.55 -15.34
C LEU A 990 -12.53 -34.63 -13.84
N ALA A 991 -12.39 -35.81 -13.25
CA ALA A 991 -12.49 -36.01 -11.79
C ALA A 991 -11.15 -35.75 -11.08
N SER A 992 -10.02 -35.92 -11.77
CA SER A 992 -8.68 -35.63 -11.27
C SER A 992 -7.77 -35.29 -12.45
N TYR A 993 -6.90 -34.30 -12.28
CA TYR A 993 -6.06 -33.76 -13.36
C TYR A 993 -4.90 -32.94 -12.82
N ILE A 994 -3.87 -32.76 -13.65
CA ILE A 994 -2.79 -31.79 -13.45
C ILE A 994 -2.94 -30.70 -14.52
N LEU A 995 -2.78 -29.45 -14.13
CA LEU A 995 -2.56 -28.30 -15.00
C LEU A 995 -1.09 -27.90 -14.92
N GLU A 996 -0.45 -27.75 -16.07
CA GLU A 996 0.84 -27.08 -16.20
C GLU A 996 0.61 -25.78 -16.95
N LEU A 997 0.90 -24.66 -16.31
CA LEU A 997 0.54 -23.32 -16.76
C LEU A 997 1.79 -22.43 -16.77
N GLY A 998 1.92 -21.59 -17.80
CA GLY A 998 2.98 -20.58 -17.86
C GLY A 998 2.41 -19.16 -17.85
N PHE A 999 3.02 -18.28 -17.09
CA PHE A 999 2.59 -16.88 -16.92
C PHE A 999 3.76 -15.94 -17.14
N HIS A 1000 3.49 -14.77 -17.73
CA HIS A 1000 4.46 -13.70 -17.91
C HIS A 1000 3.77 -12.35 -17.65
N PRO A 1001 3.78 -11.89 -16.39
CA PRO A 1001 3.13 -10.64 -16.00
C PRO A 1001 4.04 -9.46 -16.30
N PHE A 1002 3.53 -8.44 -16.98
CA PHE A 1002 4.27 -7.19 -17.19
C PHE A 1002 3.70 -5.99 -16.42
N ASP A 1003 2.45 -6.08 -15.96
CA ASP A 1003 1.79 -5.02 -15.20
C ASP A 1003 1.53 -5.41 -13.75
N ALA A 1004 1.48 -4.41 -12.88
CA ALA A 1004 0.85 -4.58 -11.56
C ALA A 1004 -0.61 -5.02 -11.67
N GLY A 1005 -1.13 -5.60 -10.59
CA GLY A 1005 -2.44 -6.26 -10.55
C GLY A 1005 -2.27 -7.72 -10.21
N ALA A 1006 -3.05 -8.60 -10.84
CA ALA A 1006 -2.92 -10.04 -10.69
C ALA A 1006 -3.09 -10.79 -12.01
N ILE A 1007 -2.33 -11.86 -12.16
CA ILE A 1007 -2.47 -12.86 -13.23
C ILE A 1007 -2.74 -14.22 -12.58
N GLY A 1008 -3.49 -15.10 -13.23
CA GLY A 1008 -3.69 -16.43 -12.68
C GLY A 1008 -4.61 -17.31 -13.49
N PHE A 1009 -5.21 -18.28 -12.81
CA PHE A 1009 -6.03 -19.28 -13.45
C PHE A 1009 -7.27 -19.60 -12.62
N VAL A 1010 -8.29 -20.12 -13.31
CA VAL A 1010 -9.48 -20.69 -12.70
C VAL A 1010 -9.46 -22.21 -12.83
N PHE A 1011 -9.99 -22.87 -11.82
CA PHE A 1011 -10.13 -24.31 -11.74
C PHE A 1011 -11.54 -24.65 -11.29
N ASP A 1012 -11.97 -25.88 -11.55
CA ASP A 1012 -13.32 -26.35 -11.20
C ASP A 1012 -14.46 -25.48 -11.72
N TYR A 1013 -14.23 -24.78 -12.83
CA TYR A 1013 -15.18 -23.85 -13.40
C TYR A 1013 -16.42 -24.58 -13.93
N GLN A 1014 -17.58 -24.22 -13.41
CA GLN A 1014 -18.89 -24.68 -13.88
C GLN A 1014 -19.59 -23.57 -14.67
N ASP A 1015 -19.66 -22.39 -14.07
CA ASP A 1015 -20.23 -21.15 -14.61
C ASP A 1015 -19.61 -19.93 -13.89
N GLU A 1016 -20.05 -18.73 -14.26
CA GLU A 1016 -19.56 -17.43 -13.78
C GLU A 1016 -19.78 -17.17 -12.28
N ASP A 1017 -20.59 -18.02 -11.63
CA ASP A 1017 -20.94 -17.95 -10.20
C ASP A 1017 -20.34 -19.10 -9.39
N ASN A 1018 -19.73 -20.10 -10.05
CA ASN A 1018 -19.27 -21.35 -9.44
C ASN A 1018 -17.91 -21.80 -10.01
N TYR A 1019 -16.82 -21.36 -9.38
CA TYR A 1019 -15.45 -21.73 -9.75
C TYR A 1019 -14.44 -21.46 -8.63
N GLY A 1020 -13.31 -22.16 -8.66
CA GLY A 1020 -12.12 -21.82 -7.88
C GLY A 1020 -11.15 -20.96 -8.68
N ARG A 1021 -10.38 -20.12 -8.01
CA ARG A 1021 -9.38 -19.25 -8.65
C ARG A 1021 -8.11 -19.17 -7.81
N VAL A 1022 -6.98 -19.12 -8.51
CA VAL A 1022 -5.70 -18.66 -7.96
C VAL A 1022 -5.29 -17.38 -8.68
N LEU A 1023 -4.91 -16.36 -7.91
CA LEU A 1023 -4.32 -15.13 -8.39
C LEU A 1023 -2.92 -14.94 -7.82
N PHE A 1024 -1.97 -14.63 -8.69
CA PHE A 1024 -0.63 -14.19 -8.36
C PHE A 1024 -0.59 -12.67 -8.54
N ALA A 1025 -0.62 -11.96 -7.41
CA ALA A 1025 -0.78 -10.52 -7.38
C ALA A 1025 0.54 -9.82 -7.05
N ARG A 1026 0.82 -8.76 -7.80
CA ARG A 1026 1.80 -7.74 -7.44
C ARG A 1026 1.09 -6.39 -7.48
N THR A 1027 0.69 -5.91 -6.32
CA THR A 1027 -0.04 -4.65 -6.14
C THR A 1027 0.80 -3.66 -5.35
N PHE A 1028 0.87 -2.42 -5.83
CA PHE A 1028 1.66 -1.38 -5.17
C PHE A 1028 0.82 -0.71 -4.07
N GLY A 1029 0.99 -1.20 -2.83
CA GLY A 1029 0.50 -0.55 -1.60
C GLY A 1029 -0.75 -1.19 -0.96
N PRO A 1030 -1.02 -0.91 0.34
CA PRO A 1030 -2.17 -1.42 1.07
C PRO A 1030 -3.38 -0.50 0.84
N ALA A 1031 -3.92 -0.49 -0.37
CA ALA A 1031 -5.16 0.21 -0.65
C ALA A 1031 -6.35 -0.74 -0.45
N GLY A 1032 -7.33 -0.32 0.35
CA GLY A 1032 -8.63 -0.99 0.36
C GLY A 1032 -9.17 -1.06 -1.08
N GLY A 1033 -9.79 -2.18 -1.44
CA GLY A 1033 -10.27 -2.40 -2.80
C GLY A 1033 -9.31 -3.10 -3.77
N SER A 1034 -8.15 -3.60 -3.31
CA SER A 1034 -7.17 -4.30 -4.15
C SER A 1034 -6.93 -5.75 -3.75
N ILE A 1035 -6.57 -6.60 -4.73
CA ILE A 1035 -6.05 -7.94 -4.45
C ILE A 1035 -4.68 -7.78 -3.75
N PRO A 1036 -4.49 -8.32 -2.54
CA PRO A 1036 -3.22 -8.18 -1.83
C PRO A 1036 -2.07 -8.86 -2.57
N THR A 1037 -0.89 -8.26 -2.53
CA THR A 1037 0.34 -8.84 -3.11
C THR A 1037 0.60 -10.23 -2.55
N GLY A 1038 1.02 -11.14 -3.41
CA GLY A 1038 1.25 -12.55 -3.09
C GLY A 1038 0.28 -13.47 -3.81
N VAL A 1039 0.06 -14.65 -3.24
CA VAL A 1039 -0.90 -15.63 -3.77
C VAL A 1039 -2.25 -15.48 -3.06
N ALA A 1040 -3.33 -15.36 -3.83
CA ALA A 1040 -4.69 -15.45 -3.34
C ALA A 1040 -5.38 -16.68 -3.94
N ILE A 1041 -5.99 -17.50 -3.09
CA ILE A 1041 -6.76 -18.69 -3.45
C ILE A 1041 -8.18 -18.47 -2.96
N SER A 1042 -9.13 -18.43 -3.87
CA SER A 1042 -10.53 -18.10 -3.56
C SER A 1042 -11.49 -19.03 -4.29
N ARG A 1043 -12.68 -19.18 -3.71
CA ARG A 1043 -13.78 -20.00 -4.23
C ARG A 1043 -15.00 -19.13 -4.40
N LYS A 1044 -15.65 -19.19 -5.56
CA LYS A 1044 -16.97 -18.62 -5.80
C LYS A 1044 -18.01 -19.74 -5.79
N THR A 1045 -19.08 -19.58 -5.02
CA THR A 1045 -20.20 -20.53 -4.95
C THR A 1045 -21.49 -19.76 -4.87
N ASP A 1046 -22.41 -20.04 -5.81
CA ASP A 1046 -23.67 -19.31 -5.97
C ASP A 1046 -23.47 -17.78 -5.97
N GLY A 1047 -22.38 -17.32 -6.62
CA GLY A 1047 -22.05 -15.90 -6.76
C GLY A 1047 -21.32 -15.28 -5.55
N GLN A 1048 -21.09 -16.03 -4.48
CA GLN A 1048 -20.44 -15.55 -3.26
C GLN A 1048 -18.98 -16.02 -3.17
N TRP A 1049 -18.08 -15.09 -2.89
CA TRP A 1049 -16.65 -15.37 -2.71
C TRP A 1049 -16.34 -15.86 -1.28
N THR A 1050 -15.49 -16.87 -1.20
CA THR A 1050 -14.85 -17.35 0.02
C THR A 1050 -13.35 -17.40 -0.25
N ASP A 1051 -12.58 -16.62 0.50
CA ASP A 1051 -11.12 -16.67 0.41
C ASP A 1051 -10.57 -17.79 1.28
N LEU A 1052 -9.75 -18.67 0.69
CA LEU A 1052 -9.01 -19.72 1.38
C LEU A 1052 -7.62 -19.23 1.79
N VAL A 1053 -6.99 -18.47 0.90
CA VAL A 1053 -5.71 -17.79 1.12
C VAL A 1053 -5.82 -16.39 0.55
N VAL A 1054 -5.35 -15.38 1.29
CA VAL A 1054 -5.38 -13.98 0.85
C VAL A 1054 -4.00 -13.37 1.02
N GLY A 1055 -3.31 -13.12 -0.10
CA GLY A 1055 -2.04 -12.40 -0.11
C GLY A 1055 -0.91 -13.15 0.59
N ASP A 1056 -0.79 -14.46 0.37
CA ASP A 1056 0.35 -15.23 0.86
C ASP A 1056 1.64 -14.67 0.23
N PRO A 1057 2.51 -14.01 1.01
CA PRO A 1057 3.64 -13.26 0.48
C PRO A 1057 4.81 -14.16 0.09
N THR A 1058 4.70 -15.48 0.31
CA THR A 1058 5.80 -16.42 0.04
C THR A 1058 6.14 -16.52 -1.43
N PHE A 1059 5.23 -16.13 -2.32
CA PHE A 1059 5.50 -15.92 -3.73
C PHE A 1059 4.71 -14.72 -4.24
N ALA A 1060 5.42 -13.71 -4.73
CA ALA A 1060 4.85 -12.60 -5.47
C ALA A 1060 5.53 -12.55 -6.85
N PRO A 1061 4.77 -12.46 -7.95
CA PRO A 1061 5.38 -12.43 -9.27
C PRO A 1061 6.28 -11.20 -9.43
N THR A 1062 7.39 -11.37 -10.14
CA THR A 1062 8.22 -10.25 -10.58
C THR A 1062 7.77 -9.81 -11.95
N LEU A 1063 7.50 -8.50 -12.11
CA LEU A 1063 7.06 -7.99 -13.41
C LEU A 1063 8.18 -8.19 -14.44
N GLY A 1064 7.78 -8.60 -15.64
CA GLY A 1064 8.68 -9.00 -16.72
C GLY A 1064 9.32 -10.37 -16.52
N GLN A 1065 9.18 -11.03 -15.36
CA GLN A 1065 9.76 -12.35 -15.11
C GLN A 1065 8.70 -13.45 -15.27
N PRO A 1066 8.85 -14.39 -16.21
CA PRO A 1066 7.92 -15.48 -16.38
C PRO A 1066 8.08 -16.53 -15.28
N PHE A 1067 6.98 -17.19 -14.96
CA PHE A 1067 6.93 -18.25 -13.97
C PHE A 1067 5.97 -19.35 -14.42
N GLN A 1068 6.20 -20.54 -13.89
CA GLN A 1068 5.43 -21.73 -14.19
C GLN A 1068 4.65 -22.18 -12.96
N VAL A 1069 3.49 -22.77 -13.20
CA VAL A 1069 2.63 -23.33 -12.16
C VAL A 1069 2.23 -24.75 -12.54
N SER A 1070 2.51 -25.69 -11.64
CA SER A 1070 1.94 -27.03 -11.67
C SER A 1070 0.81 -27.07 -10.65
N PHE A 1071 -0.40 -27.45 -11.04
CA PHE A 1071 -1.56 -27.53 -10.15
C PHE A 1071 -2.24 -28.87 -10.34
N SER A 1072 -2.33 -29.69 -9.29
CA SER A 1072 -3.04 -30.96 -9.33
C SER A 1072 -4.28 -30.94 -8.47
N ARG A 1073 -5.29 -31.65 -8.96
CA ARG A 1073 -6.53 -31.94 -8.26
C ARG A 1073 -6.73 -33.44 -8.19
N SER A 1074 -6.87 -33.97 -6.97
CA SER A 1074 -7.24 -35.36 -6.70
C SER A 1074 -8.37 -35.38 -5.67
N GLY A 1075 -9.62 -35.52 -6.16
CA GLY A 1075 -10.80 -35.42 -5.33
C GLY A 1075 -11.02 -34.00 -4.79
N ALA A 1076 -11.12 -33.87 -3.46
CA ALA A 1076 -11.19 -32.59 -2.77
C ALA A 1076 -9.81 -32.00 -2.39
N ARG A 1077 -8.70 -32.69 -2.71
CA ARG A 1077 -7.34 -32.25 -2.40
C ARG A 1077 -6.70 -31.56 -3.60
N TYR A 1078 -5.99 -30.47 -3.31
CA TYR A 1078 -5.27 -29.66 -4.28
C TYR A 1078 -3.81 -29.50 -3.88
N VAL A 1079 -2.92 -29.59 -4.86
CA VAL A 1079 -1.50 -29.27 -4.71
C VAL A 1079 -1.13 -28.28 -5.80
N MET A 1080 -0.50 -27.19 -5.42
CA MET A 1080 -0.01 -26.19 -6.37
C MET A 1080 1.45 -25.92 -6.09
N ASN A 1081 2.24 -25.77 -7.15
CA ASN A 1081 3.55 -25.15 -7.05
C ASN A 1081 3.69 -23.99 -8.01
N ALA A 1082 4.52 -23.02 -7.64
CA ALA A 1082 4.97 -21.94 -8.50
C ALA A 1082 6.50 -21.86 -8.45
N ARG A 1083 7.13 -21.63 -9.59
CA ARG A 1083 8.58 -21.41 -9.73
C ARG A 1083 8.87 -20.41 -10.83
N ALA A 1084 9.87 -19.56 -10.65
CA ALA A 1084 10.35 -18.71 -11.74
C ALA A 1084 10.95 -19.59 -12.85
N VAL A 1085 10.79 -19.21 -14.12
CA VAL A 1085 11.42 -19.94 -15.22
C VAL A 1085 12.95 -19.89 -15.12
N ASP A 1086 13.47 -18.76 -14.67
CA ASP A 1086 14.91 -18.50 -14.56
C ASP A 1086 15.53 -19.08 -13.25
N ASP A 1087 14.69 -19.54 -12.30
CA ASP A 1087 15.11 -20.23 -11.08
C ASP A 1087 14.18 -21.42 -10.79
N PRO A 1088 14.31 -22.52 -11.56
CA PRO A 1088 13.41 -23.66 -11.45
C PRO A 1088 13.62 -24.50 -10.18
N ASP A 1089 14.74 -24.33 -9.48
CA ASP A 1089 15.08 -25.09 -8.27
C ASP A 1089 14.32 -24.56 -7.03
N THR A 1090 14.02 -23.27 -7.01
CA THR A 1090 13.22 -22.64 -5.96
C THR A 1090 11.73 -22.88 -6.20
N VAL A 1091 11.18 -23.87 -5.51
CA VAL A 1091 9.77 -24.26 -5.64
C VAL A 1091 8.96 -23.79 -4.44
N HIS A 1092 7.95 -22.96 -4.69
CA HIS A 1092 6.96 -22.56 -3.72
C HIS A 1092 5.75 -23.48 -3.83
N ARG A 1093 5.31 -24.08 -2.73
CA ARG A 1093 4.26 -25.11 -2.72
C ARG A 1093 3.11 -24.76 -1.78
N TRP A 1094 1.88 -24.94 -2.25
CA TRP A 1094 0.62 -24.84 -1.50
C TRP A 1094 -0.15 -26.15 -1.59
N GLU A 1095 -0.70 -26.60 -0.46
CA GLU A 1095 -1.61 -27.74 -0.41
C GLU A 1095 -2.85 -27.39 0.41
N TRP A 1096 -4.04 -27.70 -0.09
CA TRP A 1096 -5.30 -27.48 0.64
C TRP A 1096 -6.36 -28.53 0.28
N GLU A 1097 -7.40 -28.58 1.10
CA GLU A 1097 -8.61 -29.34 0.82
C GLU A 1097 -9.80 -28.39 0.69
N ASP A 1098 -10.66 -28.61 -0.30
CA ASP A 1098 -11.92 -27.90 -0.46
C ASP A 1098 -13.09 -28.89 -0.54
N PRO A 1099 -13.78 -29.17 0.59
CA PRO A 1099 -14.94 -30.06 0.60
C PRO A 1099 -16.14 -29.54 -0.21
N SER A 1100 -16.15 -28.25 -0.59
CA SER A 1100 -17.16 -27.66 -1.48
C SER A 1100 -16.87 -27.92 -2.96
N ALA A 1101 -15.74 -28.57 -3.26
CA ALA A 1101 -15.43 -29.13 -4.58
C ALA A 1101 -16.57 -30.02 -5.08
N ALA A 1102 -17.14 -29.69 -6.25
CA ALA A 1102 -18.01 -30.64 -6.93
C ALA A 1102 -17.21 -31.89 -7.34
N SER A 1103 -17.88 -33.01 -7.56
CA SER A 1103 -17.24 -34.30 -7.83
C SER A 1103 -16.90 -34.55 -9.31
N ALA A 1104 -17.46 -33.78 -10.24
CA ALA A 1104 -17.17 -33.87 -11.68
C ALA A 1104 -17.60 -32.59 -12.43
N GLY A 1105 -17.20 -32.48 -13.70
CA GLY A 1105 -17.66 -31.41 -14.62
C GLY A 1105 -16.76 -30.17 -14.67
N HIS A 1106 -15.54 -30.29 -14.20
CA HIS A 1106 -14.61 -29.20 -13.96
C HIS A 1106 -13.92 -28.74 -15.24
N ARG A 1107 -14.05 -27.45 -15.56
CA ARG A 1107 -13.24 -26.75 -16.55
C ARG A 1107 -12.16 -25.93 -15.86
N PHE A 1108 -11.18 -25.50 -16.63
CA PHE A 1108 -10.13 -24.60 -16.18
C PHE A 1108 -9.98 -23.45 -17.17
N GLY A 1109 -9.23 -22.43 -16.78
CA GLY A 1109 -9.03 -21.28 -17.64
C GLY A 1109 -8.05 -20.28 -17.08
N PHE A 1110 -7.90 -19.17 -17.79
CA PHE A 1110 -7.07 -18.04 -17.41
C PHE A 1110 -7.91 -16.90 -16.85
N THR A 1111 -7.28 -16.11 -15.99
CA THR A 1111 -7.88 -14.90 -15.45
C THR A 1111 -6.82 -13.86 -15.15
N SER A 1112 -7.23 -12.60 -15.17
CA SER A 1112 -6.43 -11.48 -14.67
C SER A 1112 -7.31 -10.55 -13.85
N TRP A 1113 -6.67 -9.68 -13.08
CA TRP A 1113 -7.34 -8.61 -12.36
C TRP A 1113 -6.46 -7.37 -12.41
N GLN A 1114 -6.96 -6.30 -13.02
CA GLN A 1114 -6.25 -5.03 -13.18
C GLN A 1114 -4.84 -5.11 -13.80
N ALA A 1115 -4.53 -6.20 -14.51
CA ALA A 1115 -3.30 -6.39 -15.25
C ALA A 1115 -3.59 -6.27 -16.76
N GLY A 1116 -3.03 -5.25 -17.41
CA GLY A 1116 -3.28 -4.90 -18.82
C GLY A 1116 -2.31 -5.52 -19.82
N ASN A 1117 -1.24 -6.15 -19.36
CA ASN A 1117 -0.26 -6.87 -20.18
C ASN A 1117 0.03 -8.24 -19.53
N ALA A 1118 -1.02 -9.04 -19.39
CA ALA A 1118 -0.94 -10.39 -18.82
C ALA A 1118 -0.81 -11.42 -19.94
N HIS A 1119 0.40 -11.97 -20.10
CA HIS A 1119 0.67 -13.02 -21.09
C HIS A 1119 0.57 -14.40 -20.44
N PHE A 1120 -0.24 -15.26 -21.04
CA PHE A 1120 -0.42 -16.66 -20.67
C PHE A 1120 0.32 -17.52 -21.70
N LEU A 1121 1.40 -18.15 -21.26
CA LEU A 1121 2.39 -18.77 -22.14
C LEU A 1121 1.93 -20.10 -22.71
N TYR A 1122 1.34 -20.95 -21.86
CA TYR A 1122 0.82 -22.26 -22.23
C TYR A 1122 -0.14 -22.75 -21.15
N ALA A 1123 -0.96 -23.74 -21.52
CA ALA A 1123 -1.76 -24.50 -20.56
C ALA A 1123 -1.96 -25.95 -21.03
N ASP A 1124 -1.33 -26.87 -20.32
CA ASP A 1124 -1.42 -28.30 -20.56
C ASP A 1124 -2.19 -28.99 -19.44
N VAL A 1125 -2.95 -30.01 -19.81
CA VAL A 1125 -3.75 -30.81 -18.88
C VAL A 1125 -3.37 -32.27 -19.00
N TYR A 1126 -2.93 -32.84 -17.89
CA TYR A 1126 -2.60 -34.26 -17.77
C TYR A 1126 -3.66 -34.97 -16.93
N GLY A 1127 -3.94 -36.23 -17.29
CA GLY A 1127 -4.88 -37.07 -16.55
C GLY A 1127 -4.18 -37.77 -15.41
N ILE A 1128 -4.77 -37.74 -14.21
CA ILE A 1128 -4.34 -38.57 -13.09
C ILE A 1128 -5.31 -39.75 -12.99
N GLU A 1129 -4.79 -40.97 -12.82
CA GLU A 1129 -5.64 -42.05 -12.29
C GLU A 1129 -5.96 -41.71 -10.83
N ALA A 1130 -7.21 -41.31 -10.57
CA ALA A 1130 -7.68 -41.01 -9.22
C ALA A 1130 -7.26 -42.13 -8.28
N ALA A 1131 -6.50 -41.80 -7.22
CA ALA A 1131 -6.40 -42.68 -6.07
C ALA A 1131 -7.85 -43.02 -5.68
N PRO A 1132 -8.24 -44.30 -5.56
CA PRO A 1132 -9.64 -44.63 -5.37
C PRO A 1132 -10.16 -43.94 -4.10
N GLU A 1133 -11.02 -42.93 -4.25
CA GLU A 1133 -11.64 -42.16 -3.15
C GLU A 1133 -12.39 -43.06 -2.16
N ASP A 1134 -12.73 -44.26 -2.61
CA ASP A 1134 -13.43 -45.30 -1.86
C ASP A 1134 -12.49 -46.23 -1.05
N GLY A 1135 -11.18 -45.98 -1.05
CA GLY A 1135 -10.14 -46.88 -0.52
C GLY A 1135 -10.31 -47.24 0.96
N LEU A 1136 -11.11 -48.27 1.23
CA LEU A 1136 -11.13 -48.96 2.52
C LEU A 1136 -9.76 -49.62 2.71
N GLU A 1137 -8.94 -49.06 3.60
CA GLU A 1137 -7.56 -49.48 3.77
C GLU A 1137 -7.15 -49.69 5.24
N VAL A 1138 -6.11 -50.48 5.44
CA VAL A 1138 -5.44 -50.65 6.72
C VAL A 1138 -4.27 -49.67 6.76
N VAL A 1139 -4.39 -48.58 7.52
CA VAL A 1139 -3.35 -47.54 7.64
C VAL A 1139 -2.24 -47.89 8.64
N ALA A 1140 -2.52 -48.79 9.59
CA ALA A 1140 -1.51 -49.27 10.51
C ALA A 1140 -1.83 -50.67 11.04
N ILE A 1141 -0.78 -51.42 11.36
CA ILE A 1141 -0.88 -52.77 11.94
C ILE A 1141 0.00 -52.83 13.19
N GLN A 1142 -0.59 -53.18 14.33
CA GLN A 1142 0.13 -53.36 15.58
C GLN A 1142 -0.18 -54.71 16.23
N LYS A 1143 0.86 -55.44 16.64
CA LYS A 1143 0.70 -56.63 17.48
C LYS A 1143 0.62 -56.23 18.95
N VAL A 1144 -0.47 -56.62 19.63
CA VAL A 1144 -0.69 -56.35 21.06
C VAL A 1144 -0.91 -57.69 21.78
N GLY A 1145 0.17 -58.24 22.35
CA GLY A 1145 0.16 -59.58 22.92
C GLY A 1145 -0.17 -60.65 21.86
N ASP A 1146 -1.23 -61.43 22.10
CA ASP A 1146 -1.76 -62.43 21.16
C ASP A 1146 -2.84 -61.86 20.20
N MET A 1147 -3.01 -60.53 20.17
CA MET A 1147 -3.97 -59.82 19.32
C MET A 1147 -3.27 -58.99 18.24
N ILE A 1148 -4.01 -58.70 17.17
CA ILE A 1148 -3.69 -57.72 16.13
C ILE A 1148 -4.63 -56.53 16.30
N LEU A 1149 -4.10 -55.32 16.15
CA LEU A 1149 -4.85 -54.07 15.99
C LEU A 1149 -4.60 -53.56 14.57
N LEU A 1150 -5.68 -53.37 13.81
CA LEU A 1150 -5.69 -52.72 12.51
C LEU A 1150 -6.27 -51.32 12.70
N THR A 1151 -5.55 -50.28 12.30
CA THR A 1151 -6.13 -48.94 12.13
C THR A 1151 -6.64 -48.84 10.70
N VAL A 1152 -7.87 -48.35 10.52
CA VAL A 1152 -8.62 -48.40 9.27
C VAL A 1152 -9.02 -47.00 8.84
N ARG A 1153 -8.69 -46.61 7.61
CA ARG A 1153 -9.27 -45.44 6.94
C ARG A 1153 -10.48 -45.93 6.14
N ASN A 1154 -11.67 -45.45 6.51
CA ASN A 1154 -12.93 -45.80 5.83
C ASN A 1154 -13.74 -44.51 5.56
N PRO A 1155 -13.34 -43.71 4.56
CA PRO A 1155 -13.93 -42.40 4.30
C PRO A 1155 -15.42 -42.46 3.96
N SER A 1156 -15.88 -43.56 3.35
CA SER A 1156 -17.28 -43.73 2.96
C SER A 1156 -18.24 -44.01 4.13
N GLY A 1157 -17.72 -44.40 5.30
CA GLY A 1157 -18.54 -44.84 6.45
C GLY A 1157 -19.31 -46.15 6.23
N GLU A 1158 -19.26 -46.75 5.04
CA GLU A 1158 -19.94 -48.00 4.72
C GLU A 1158 -19.38 -49.17 5.54
N PRO A 1159 -20.21 -50.14 5.97
CA PRO A 1159 -19.73 -51.28 6.73
C PRO A 1159 -18.73 -52.11 5.93
N TYR A 1160 -17.71 -52.63 6.60
CA TYR A 1160 -16.70 -53.49 6.01
C TYR A 1160 -16.55 -54.83 6.74
N ASN A 1161 -16.00 -55.81 6.05
CA ASN A 1161 -15.66 -57.12 6.58
C ASN A 1161 -14.16 -57.25 6.72
N VAL A 1162 -13.71 -57.95 7.76
CA VAL A 1162 -12.30 -58.30 7.95
C VAL A 1162 -12.14 -59.77 7.61
N GLN A 1163 -11.20 -60.06 6.72
CA GLN A 1163 -10.86 -61.42 6.34
C GLN A 1163 -9.40 -61.73 6.64
N ARG A 1164 -9.09 -63.01 6.86
CA ARG A 1164 -7.71 -63.48 7.07
C ARG A 1164 -7.36 -64.66 6.17
N THR A 1165 -6.06 -64.80 5.89
CA THR A 1165 -5.47 -66.02 5.34
C THR A 1165 -4.11 -66.30 5.98
N LEU A 1166 -3.63 -67.54 5.87
CA LEU A 1166 -2.26 -67.91 6.23
C LEU A 1166 -1.32 -67.91 5.02
N ASP A 1167 -1.89 -67.85 3.81
CA ASP A 1167 -1.16 -67.82 2.53
C ASP A 1167 -1.95 -66.97 1.53
N VAL A 1168 -1.34 -65.90 1.02
CA VAL A 1168 -1.94 -64.98 0.05
C VAL A 1168 -2.08 -65.65 -1.33
N SER A 1169 -1.26 -66.65 -1.64
CA SER A 1169 -1.19 -67.29 -2.97
C SER A 1169 -2.19 -68.43 -3.20
N ALA A 1170 -2.77 -68.99 -2.14
CA ALA A 1170 -3.52 -70.26 -2.20
C ALA A 1170 -5.06 -70.17 -2.07
N GLY A 1171 -5.63 -68.98 -1.82
CA GLY A 1171 -7.09 -68.69 -1.84
C GLY A 1171 -8.02 -69.74 -1.21
N PRO A 1172 -8.39 -69.61 0.07
CA PRO A 1172 -9.54 -68.76 0.41
C PRO A 1172 -9.33 -67.91 1.68
N TRP A 1173 -9.82 -66.67 1.63
CA TRP A 1173 -9.85 -65.78 2.77
C TRP A 1173 -11.02 -66.13 3.68
N ALA A 1174 -10.75 -66.38 4.96
CA ALA A 1174 -11.78 -66.60 5.95
C ALA A 1174 -12.24 -65.26 6.53
N THR A 1175 -13.51 -64.91 6.38
CA THR A 1175 -14.11 -63.78 7.08
C THR A 1175 -14.03 -64.03 8.59
N VAL A 1176 -13.38 -63.12 9.30
CA VAL A 1176 -13.22 -63.15 10.76
C VAL A 1176 -14.12 -62.15 11.46
N ASP A 1177 -14.53 -61.10 10.76
CA ASP A 1177 -15.51 -60.15 11.26
C ASP A 1177 -16.29 -59.50 10.11
N THR A 1178 -17.49 -59.03 10.40
CA THR A 1178 -18.42 -58.45 9.41
C THR A 1178 -19.05 -57.16 9.91
N ASN A 1179 -19.48 -56.30 8.98
CA ASN A 1179 -20.21 -55.05 9.28
C ASN A 1179 -19.50 -54.10 10.27
N GLN A 1180 -18.18 -54.01 10.16
CA GLN A 1180 -17.38 -53.09 10.95
C GLN A 1180 -17.52 -51.66 10.40
N THR A 1181 -17.59 -50.68 11.30
CA THR A 1181 -17.65 -49.25 10.94
C THR A 1181 -16.61 -48.40 11.66
N GLY A 1182 -15.86 -48.99 12.59
CA GLY A 1182 -14.84 -48.29 13.38
C GLY A 1182 -13.55 -48.03 12.60
N MET A 1183 -12.85 -46.96 12.96
CA MET A 1183 -11.49 -46.64 12.45
C MET A 1183 -10.39 -47.53 13.05
N THR A 1184 -10.76 -48.49 13.90
CA THR A 1184 -9.87 -49.54 14.40
C THR A 1184 -10.60 -50.86 14.49
N TRP A 1185 -9.88 -51.96 14.28
CA TRP A 1185 -10.38 -53.32 14.47
C TRP A 1185 -9.35 -54.16 15.23
N THR A 1186 -9.80 -55.01 16.16
CA THR A 1186 -8.90 -55.93 16.90
C THR A 1186 -9.34 -57.38 16.75
N GLY A 1187 -8.36 -58.29 16.63
CA GLY A 1187 -8.64 -59.72 16.52
C GLY A 1187 -7.50 -60.63 16.98
N ALA A 1188 -7.80 -61.88 17.26
CA ALA A 1188 -6.80 -62.84 17.73
C ALA A 1188 -5.87 -63.31 16.60
N ILE A 1189 -4.56 -63.37 16.90
CA ILE A 1189 -3.57 -64.00 16.01
C ILE A 1189 -3.63 -65.53 16.24
N PRO A 1190 -3.86 -66.34 15.19
CA PRO A 1190 -3.87 -67.80 15.33
C PRO A 1190 -2.61 -68.37 15.97
N ALA A 1191 -2.78 -69.17 17.03
CA ALA A 1191 -1.68 -69.80 17.73
C ALA A 1191 -0.90 -70.76 16.81
N GLY A 1192 0.42 -70.61 16.76
CA GLY A 1192 1.32 -71.46 15.95
C GLY A 1192 1.42 -71.09 14.47
N ALA A 1193 0.80 -69.99 14.02
CA ALA A 1193 0.98 -69.49 12.65
C ALA A 1193 2.31 -68.73 12.50
N GLY A 1194 3.12 -69.09 11.50
CA GLY A 1194 4.36 -68.39 11.18
C GLY A 1194 4.16 -67.06 10.45
N ARG A 1195 3.07 -66.93 9.68
CA ARG A 1195 2.61 -65.71 9.00
C ARG A 1195 1.08 -65.72 8.94
N VAL A 1196 0.48 -64.54 9.01
CA VAL A 1196 -0.96 -64.32 8.91
C VAL A 1196 -1.17 -63.03 8.13
N PHE A 1197 -2.14 -63.01 7.24
CA PHE A 1197 -2.48 -61.88 6.41
C PHE A 1197 -3.92 -61.49 6.67
N TRP A 1198 -4.19 -60.18 6.67
CA TRP A 1198 -5.51 -59.60 6.84
C TRP A 1198 -5.84 -58.73 5.64
N ARG A 1199 -7.11 -58.66 5.28
CA ARG A 1199 -7.62 -57.70 4.31
C ARG A 1199 -8.99 -57.22 4.74
N LEU A 1200 -9.35 -56.04 4.26
CA LEU A 1200 -10.68 -55.48 4.38
C LEU A 1200 -11.42 -55.73 3.07
N THR A 1201 -12.71 -56.04 3.14
CA THR A 1201 -13.57 -56.22 1.97
C THR A 1201 -14.92 -55.60 2.27
N ARG A 1202 -15.49 -54.86 1.33
CA ARG A 1202 -16.91 -54.49 1.39
C ARG A 1202 -17.77 -55.68 0.96
#